data_AF-A0A507ALF6-F1
#
_entry.id   AF-A0A507ALF6-F1
#
_cell.length_a   1.000
_cell.length_b   1.000
_cell.length_c   1.000
_cell.angle_alpha   90.00
_cell.angle_beta   90.00
_cell.angle_gamma   90.00
#
_symmetry.space_group_name_H-M   'P 1'
#
loop_
_entity.id
_entity.type
_entity.pdbx_description
1 polymer ?
#
loop_
_entity_poly.entity_id
_entity_poly.type
_entity_poly.pdbx_seq_one_letter_code
_entity_poly.pdbx_strand_id
1 'polypeptide(L)'
;MGIVNSSMLTQLFPPKPAFTEKSIPDLQGKVYIVTGSNTGVGKELARLLYSRNGRVYIAARSEAKALSAIEDIERSAPRSKGALRFLRLDLADLATIKATVEEFTGRESRLHVLFNNAGVMYAGADRTAQGHEMHLGVNVLGTFLLTKLLTPTLAATARAEQEEEEEEEGEEERGTAGAAVRVVWVASQAAEMFAARSVGMPMDDPDCSATERAPLDRYGLSKVGNWAHAAEYAKRVGRREGIVSVALNPGNLASELYREQRGLFRLLARMITYPCVNGAYTELFAGLSPEVTMGRTGGLDWVIPFGRIQPIRKDLMDAIKSEAEGGTDGNAKFWDWTEEQVRPDLLYQHFTLPQRKFQTPETVMSHMNVTRFGSSAFRRARATSRSTQGSRRRLGGNFRRSAASGTRTIADAARCKTPDAVQRANPADEVQIGGARLAITASQTRIPPSLRSLSDSPLQFKSEPTPTITRASLTTLTFVHSYECPPIQPLLKAENLDRGHAQTARTMKRKRISFATQLACLALVALTLYFSRRQLAQLPRPSLLSGNSNETPAGSNNGALSQGSLEAYVKAIMEPGDKELPRMECPQLSISRYNHLKPSVPIRDPEIPYFFALDLRDCLNILPRLIGSVVEVIRFLGPERCALSIVEGHSPDGTGEVLQALKTELDILPTTYYFQSTDIDPTHGDRIAKLATLRNMALQPMLLHPKSFSADTTVVFINDVAICPEDILELLHQRRHLDADMTCAFDWTYVGRDPTFYDVWVARGMNGDSFFEVPADGSWDSAWNLFWNDPEAQSRYSSHRPFQAFSCWNGAAAFTAAPIVEKKVAFRGPREGECGQGEPQLFCKDLWFNGYGRIAVVPAVSLGYSDATGKQIKDAKGYTSQWVGQDGQVDDTIEWQHEPPERIKCMPAWENQHWQLWNETLR
;
A
#
# COMPACT_ATOMS: atom_id res chain seq x y z
N MET A 1 15.31 33.86 -21.40
CA MET A 1 14.09 33.06 -21.62
C MET A 1 13.83 33.06 -23.11
N GLY A 2 13.73 31.88 -23.73
CA GLY A 2 13.19 31.76 -25.08
C GLY A 2 11.66 31.75 -25.06
N ILE A 3 11.04 31.93 -26.22
CA ILE A 3 9.59 31.90 -26.43
C ILE A 3 9.02 30.58 -25.89
N VAL A 4 7.91 30.64 -25.15
CA VAL A 4 7.12 29.44 -24.82
C VAL A 4 6.45 28.97 -26.11
N ASN A 5 6.89 27.82 -26.65
CA ASN A 5 6.33 27.28 -27.89
C ASN A 5 4.83 26.99 -27.74
N SER A 6 4.08 27.20 -28.82
CA SER A 6 2.63 26.89 -28.89
C SER A 6 2.31 25.45 -28.49
N SER A 7 3.18 24.50 -28.86
CA SER A 7 3.13 23.09 -28.42
C SER A 7 3.04 22.95 -26.89
N MET A 8 3.85 23.68 -26.13
CA MET A 8 3.87 23.57 -24.66
C MET A 8 2.57 24.09 -24.04
N LEU A 9 2.02 25.19 -24.56
CA LEU A 9 0.76 25.76 -24.04
C LEU A 9 -0.44 24.84 -24.33
N THR A 10 -0.54 24.26 -25.52
CA THR A 10 -1.65 23.33 -25.85
C THR A 10 -1.50 21.97 -25.16
N GLN A 11 -0.32 21.60 -24.67
CA GLN A 11 -0.10 20.43 -23.82
C GLN A 11 -0.45 20.66 -22.34
N LEU A 12 -0.24 21.88 -21.83
CA LEU A 12 -0.63 22.27 -20.47
C LEU A 12 -2.14 22.50 -20.34
N PHE A 13 -2.77 23.04 -21.39
CA PHE A 13 -4.20 23.30 -21.47
C PHE A 13 -4.81 22.61 -22.71
N PRO A 14 -4.91 21.26 -22.70
CA PRO A 14 -5.52 20.52 -23.79
C PRO A 14 -7.04 20.78 -23.92
N PRO A 15 -7.59 20.68 -25.14
CA PRO A 15 -9.03 20.61 -25.33
C PRO A 15 -9.59 19.29 -24.76
N LYS A 16 -10.92 19.16 -24.75
CA LYS A 16 -11.57 17.89 -24.40
C LYS A 16 -11.09 16.74 -25.31
N PRO A 17 -10.91 15.51 -24.80
CA PRO A 17 -10.55 14.35 -25.62
C PRO A 17 -11.61 14.10 -26.69
N ALA A 18 -11.17 13.88 -27.93
CA ALA A 18 -12.03 13.48 -29.04
C ALA A 18 -12.16 11.95 -29.13
N PHE A 19 -11.03 11.25 -28.97
CA PHE A 19 -10.99 9.80 -28.85
C PHE A 19 -11.29 9.40 -27.40
N THR A 20 -12.28 8.54 -27.20
CA THR A 20 -12.89 8.25 -25.88
C THR A 20 -13.29 6.78 -25.78
N GLU A 21 -13.92 6.36 -24.67
CA GLU A 21 -14.46 5.01 -24.48
C GLU A 21 -15.46 4.59 -25.57
N LYS A 22 -16.05 5.56 -26.27
CA LYS A 22 -16.99 5.38 -27.39
C LYS A 22 -16.26 5.08 -28.71
N SER A 23 -15.04 5.58 -28.87
CA SER A 23 -14.20 5.44 -30.07
C SER A 23 -13.50 4.08 -30.17
N ILE A 24 -13.48 3.31 -29.09
CA ILE A 24 -12.89 1.97 -29.05
C ILE A 24 -13.81 1.01 -29.87
N PRO A 25 -13.27 0.15 -30.76
CA PRO A 25 -14.03 -0.91 -31.41
C PRO A 25 -14.35 -2.07 -30.44
N ASP A 26 -14.78 -3.23 -30.95
CA ASP A 26 -14.70 -4.49 -30.20
C ASP A 26 -13.25 -5.00 -30.26
N LEU A 27 -12.71 -5.45 -29.13
CA LEU A 27 -11.33 -5.95 -28.98
C LEU A 27 -11.31 -7.46 -28.67
N GLN A 28 -12.44 -8.17 -28.85
CA GLN A 28 -12.51 -9.61 -28.64
C GLN A 28 -11.41 -10.35 -29.44
N GLY A 29 -10.63 -11.18 -28.73
CA GLY A 29 -9.50 -11.92 -29.31
C GLY A 29 -8.18 -11.15 -29.40
N LYS A 30 -8.17 -9.83 -29.22
CA LYS A 30 -6.97 -9.01 -29.19
C LYS A 30 -6.35 -8.98 -27.77
N VAL A 31 -5.01 -9.00 -27.71
CA VAL A 31 -4.22 -9.22 -26.48
C VAL A 31 -3.35 -7.99 -26.18
N TYR A 32 -3.36 -7.58 -24.91
CA TYR A 32 -2.76 -6.35 -24.43
C TYR A 32 -1.89 -6.60 -23.21
N ILE A 33 -0.71 -5.97 -23.13
CA ILE A 33 0.05 -5.83 -21.87
C ILE A 33 0.04 -4.35 -21.50
N VAL A 34 -0.36 -4.04 -20.26
CA VAL A 34 -0.25 -2.68 -19.71
C VAL A 34 0.63 -2.75 -18.46
N THR A 35 1.82 -2.14 -18.51
CA THR A 35 2.73 -2.11 -17.36
C THR A 35 2.27 -1.07 -16.35
N GLY A 36 2.33 -1.37 -15.05
CA GLY A 36 1.90 -0.45 -13.97
C GLY A 36 0.38 -0.23 -13.91
N SER A 37 -0.40 -1.22 -14.34
CA SER A 37 -1.86 -1.15 -14.49
C SER A 37 -2.67 -1.45 -13.22
N ASN A 38 -2.01 -1.64 -12.08
CA ASN A 38 -2.68 -1.83 -10.80
C ASN A 38 -3.20 -0.52 -10.16
N THR A 39 -2.78 0.66 -10.65
CA THR A 39 -3.25 1.98 -10.18
C THR A 39 -3.30 3.02 -11.31
N GLY A 40 -3.95 4.16 -11.05
CA GLY A 40 -3.85 5.37 -11.87
C GLY A 40 -4.23 5.18 -13.34
N VAL A 41 -3.42 5.77 -14.24
CA VAL A 41 -3.68 5.80 -15.69
C VAL A 41 -3.72 4.39 -16.28
N GLY A 42 -2.78 3.52 -15.89
CA GLY A 42 -2.74 2.13 -16.35
C GLY A 42 -3.95 1.31 -15.92
N LYS A 43 -4.51 1.55 -14.73
CA LYS A 43 -5.76 0.90 -14.27
C LYS A 43 -6.94 1.36 -15.11
N GLU A 44 -7.05 2.66 -15.39
CA GLU A 44 -8.10 3.21 -16.27
C GLU A 44 -7.98 2.72 -17.72
N LEU A 45 -6.77 2.62 -18.26
CA LEU A 45 -6.51 2.06 -19.59
C LEU A 45 -6.93 0.58 -19.64
N ALA A 46 -6.48 -0.22 -18.68
CA ALA A 46 -6.86 -1.64 -18.58
C ALA A 46 -8.37 -1.81 -18.43
N ARG A 47 -9.04 -0.95 -17.64
CA ARG A 47 -10.50 -0.91 -17.48
C ARG A 47 -11.21 -0.67 -18.81
N LEU A 48 -10.73 0.28 -19.60
CA LEU A 48 -11.32 0.64 -20.88
C LEU A 48 -11.10 -0.44 -21.94
N LEU A 49 -9.90 -1.00 -22.06
CA LEU A 49 -9.60 -2.14 -22.94
C LEU A 49 -10.45 -3.37 -22.57
N TYR A 50 -10.52 -3.73 -21.28
CA TYR A 50 -11.33 -4.84 -20.81
C TYR A 50 -12.82 -4.61 -21.05
N SER A 51 -13.35 -3.40 -20.83
CA SER A 51 -14.77 -3.08 -21.08
C SER A 51 -15.22 -3.27 -22.54
N ARG A 52 -14.26 -3.45 -23.46
CA ARG A 52 -14.47 -3.74 -24.88
C ARG A 52 -13.95 -5.12 -25.29
N ASN A 53 -14.09 -6.11 -24.40
CA ASN A 53 -13.74 -7.52 -24.61
C ASN A 53 -12.24 -7.84 -24.85
N GLY A 54 -11.34 -6.88 -24.64
CA GLY A 54 -9.90 -7.12 -24.77
C GLY A 54 -9.37 -8.08 -23.70
N ARG A 55 -8.33 -8.86 -24.05
CA ARG A 55 -7.55 -9.63 -23.07
C ARG A 55 -6.40 -8.78 -22.56
N VAL A 56 -6.41 -8.42 -21.27
CA VAL A 56 -5.45 -7.47 -20.70
C VAL A 56 -4.62 -8.12 -19.60
N TYR A 57 -3.31 -8.13 -19.79
CA TYR A 57 -2.33 -8.53 -18.79
C TYR A 57 -1.99 -7.33 -17.91
N ILE A 58 -2.39 -7.43 -16.64
CA ILE A 58 -2.14 -6.47 -15.57
C ILE A 58 -0.71 -6.69 -15.06
N ALA A 59 0.27 -6.08 -15.74
CA ALA A 59 1.68 -6.29 -15.48
C ALA A 59 2.17 -5.35 -14.36
N ALA A 60 2.47 -5.92 -13.19
CA ALA A 60 2.76 -5.15 -11.97
C ALA A 60 3.69 -5.90 -11.00
N ARG A 61 4.20 -5.16 -10.00
CA ARG A 61 5.11 -5.71 -8.97
C ARG A 61 4.41 -6.51 -7.88
N SER A 62 3.36 -5.94 -7.29
CA SER A 62 2.59 -6.58 -6.21
C SER A 62 1.39 -7.33 -6.79
N GLU A 63 1.40 -8.65 -6.62
CA GLU A 63 0.29 -9.53 -7.04
C GLU A 63 -1.03 -9.12 -6.38
N ALA A 64 -1.06 -8.96 -5.06
CA ALA A 64 -2.27 -8.55 -4.34
C ALA A 64 -2.86 -7.21 -4.84
N LYS A 65 -2.01 -6.23 -5.17
CA LYS A 65 -2.49 -4.95 -5.75
C LYS A 65 -2.97 -5.10 -7.19
N ALA A 66 -2.42 -6.05 -7.96
CA ALA A 66 -2.91 -6.39 -9.28
C ALA A 66 -4.25 -7.15 -9.22
N LEU A 67 -4.39 -8.14 -8.33
CA LEU A 67 -5.63 -8.89 -8.13
C LEU A 67 -6.77 -7.99 -7.65
N SER A 68 -6.54 -7.10 -6.68
CA SER A 68 -7.51 -6.07 -6.29
C SER A 68 -7.91 -5.15 -7.46
N ALA A 69 -6.95 -4.76 -8.31
CA ALA A 69 -7.26 -3.98 -9.51
C ALA A 69 -8.05 -4.77 -10.56
N ILE A 70 -7.84 -6.08 -10.65
CA ILE A 70 -8.60 -7.00 -11.51
C ILE A 70 -10.06 -7.07 -11.04
N GLU A 71 -10.30 -7.37 -9.76
CA GLU A 71 -11.65 -7.46 -9.19
C GLU A 71 -12.44 -6.15 -9.39
N ASP A 72 -11.82 -4.99 -9.16
CA ASP A 72 -12.46 -3.69 -9.38
C ASP A 72 -12.82 -3.44 -10.85
N ILE A 73 -11.93 -3.81 -11.78
CA ILE A 73 -12.20 -3.63 -13.22
C ILE A 73 -13.32 -4.56 -13.67
N GLU A 74 -13.29 -5.85 -13.29
CA GLU A 74 -14.33 -6.81 -13.63
C GLU A 74 -15.70 -6.39 -13.08
N ARG A 75 -15.74 -5.92 -11.82
CA ARG A 75 -16.93 -5.32 -11.18
C ARG A 75 -17.44 -4.07 -11.90
N SER A 76 -16.55 -3.26 -12.49
CA SER A 76 -16.92 -2.05 -13.26
C SER A 76 -17.46 -2.34 -14.67
N ALA A 77 -17.18 -3.52 -15.23
CA ALA A 77 -17.53 -3.90 -16.60
C ALA A 77 -18.09 -5.33 -16.71
N PRO A 78 -19.15 -5.70 -15.96
CA PRO A 78 -19.63 -7.08 -15.81
C PRO A 78 -20.31 -7.67 -17.06
N ARG A 79 -20.37 -6.92 -18.17
CA ARG A 79 -20.87 -7.37 -19.47
C ARG A 79 -19.75 -7.69 -20.47
N SER A 80 -18.49 -7.53 -20.08
CA SER A 80 -17.35 -7.89 -20.92
C SER A 80 -17.21 -9.40 -21.08
N LYS A 81 -16.74 -9.82 -22.26
CA LYS A 81 -16.25 -11.18 -22.56
C LYS A 81 -14.72 -11.24 -22.63
N GLY A 82 -14.05 -10.16 -22.24
CA GLY A 82 -12.60 -10.09 -22.16
C GLY A 82 -12.06 -10.94 -21.02
N ALA A 83 -10.76 -10.83 -20.77
CA ALA A 83 -10.13 -11.51 -19.64
C ALA A 83 -9.00 -10.66 -19.07
N LEU A 84 -8.98 -10.50 -17.75
CA LEU A 84 -7.84 -9.93 -17.05
C LEU A 84 -6.93 -11.03 -16.52
N ARG A 85 -5.61 -10.82 -16.58
CA ARG A 85 -4.62 -11.76 -16.04
C ARG A 85 -3.52 -10.99 -15.35
N PHE A 86 -3.11 -11.42 -14.16
CA PHE A 86 -1.90 -10.90 -13.53
C PHE A 86 -0.66 -11.34 -14.31
N LEU A 87 0.38 -10.50 -14.30
CA LEU A 87 1.72 -10.80 -14.82
C LEU A 87 2.75 -10.17 -13.87
N ARG A 88 3.56 -10.97 -13.19
CA ARG A 88 4.58 -10.45 -12.26
C ARG A 88 5.70 -9.80 -13.07
N LEU A 89 5.79 -8.48 -12.99
CA LEU A 89 6.79 -7.68 -13.70
C LEU A 89 7.51 -6.77 -12.70
N ASP A 90 8.83 -6.90 -12.58
CA ASP A 90 9.66 -5.90 -11.93
C ASP A 90 10.55 -5.18 -12.94
N LEU A 91 10.31 -3.88 -13.10
CA LEU A 91 11.16 -3.02 -13.93
C LEU A 91 12.39 -2.50 -13.15
N ALA A 92 12.42 -2.72 -11.82
CA ALA A 92 13.59 -2.41 -10.98
C ALA A 92 14.55 -3.60 -10.82
N ASP A 93 14.23 -4.78 -11.37
CA ASP A 93 15.15 -5.91 -11.47
C ASP A 93 15.07 -6.55 -12.87
N LEU A 94 16.03 -6.17 -13.71
CA LEU A 94 16.14 -6.62 -15.10
C LEU A 94 16.31 -8.14 -15.23
N ALA A 95 16.86 -8.81 -14.21
CA ALA A 95 17.05 -10.26 -14.22
C ALA A 95 15.72 -11.04 -14.19
N THR A 96 14.65 -10.44 -13.63
CA THR A 96 13.31 -11.06 -13.56
C THR A 96 12.55 -11.02 -14.90
N ILE A 97 12.78 -9.97 -15.70
CA ILE A 97 11.95 -9.64 -16.88
C ILE A 97 11.91 -10.79 -17.91
N LYS A 98 13.00 -11.56 -18.04
CA LYS A 98 13.03 -12.75 -18.91
C LYS A 98 12.02 -13.81 -18.49
N ALA A 99 11.92 -14.10 -17.18
CA ALA A 99 10.94 -15.06 -16.66
C ALA A 99 9.50 -14.56 -16.84
N THR A 100 9.25 -13.25 -16.70
CA THR A 100 7.96 -12.62 -17.01
C THR A 100 7.55 -12.82 -18.48
N VAL A 101 8.49 -12.68 -19.41
CA VAL A 101 8.20 -12.90 -20.84
C VAL A 101 8.00 -14.38 -21.17
N GLU A 102 8.72 -15.29 -20.51
CA GLU A 102 8.52 -16.74 -20.61
C GLU A 102 7.16 -17.17 -20.02
N GLU A 103 6.70 -16.56 -18.93
CA GLU A 103 5.35 -16.74 -18.37
C GLU A 103 4.26 -16.29 -19.34
N PHE A 104 4.43 -15.10 -19.95
CA PHE A 104 3.47 -14.57 -20.92
C PHE A 104 3.41 -15.41 -22.22
N THR A 105 4.57 -15.70 -22.82
CA THR A 105 4.65 -16.47 -24.08
C THR A 105 4.33 -17.96 -23.91
N GLY A 106 4.41 -18.50 -22.68
CA GLY A 106 3.85 -19.80 -22.33
C GLY A 106 2.31 -19.84 -22.26
N ARG A 107 1.63 -18.69 -22.32
CA ARG A 107 0.16 -18.54 -22.27
C ARG A 107 -0.44 -17.97 -23.55
N GLU A 108 0.25 -17.04 -24.21
CA GLU A 108 -0.23 -16.29 -25.38
C GLU A 108 0.73 -16.41 -26.57
N SER A 109 0.18 -16.69 -27.75
CA SER A 109 0.92 -16.65 -29.02
C SER A 109 0.88 -15.29 -29.72
N ARG A 110 -0.02 -14.38 -29.31
CA ARG A 110 -0.22 -13.05 -29.91
C ARG A 110 -0.11 -11.95 -28.85
N LEU A 111 0.39 -10.78 -29.27
CA LEU A 111 0.39 -9.54 -28.51
C LEU A 111 0.15 -8.38 -29.49
N HIS A 112 -0.96 -7.68 -29.32
CA HIS A 112 -1.41 -6.64 -30.24
C HIS A 112 -0.94 -5.25 -29.84
N VAL A 113 -0.99 -4.90 -28.55
CA VAL A 113 -0.34 -3.67 -28.04
C VAL A 113 0.39 -3.90 -26.72
N LEU A 114 1.64 -3.48 -26.68
CA LEU A 114 2.43 -3.29 -25.46
C LEU A 114 2.37 -1.82 -25.04
N PHE A 115 1.77 -1.55 -23.88
CA PHE A 115 1.76 -0.22 -23.26
C PHE A 115 2.83 -0.15 -22.16
N ASN A 116 3.95 0.51 -22.48
CA ASN A 116 5.00 0.89 -21.53
C ASN A 116 4.55 2.14 -20.74
N ASN A 117 3.53 1.96 -19.88
CA ASN A 117 2.93 3.00 -19.02
C ASN A 117 3.66 3.16 -17.67
N ALA A 118 4.20 2.08 -17.11
CA ALA A 118 4.83 2.11 -15.79
C ALA A 118 5.97 3.14 -15.72
N GLY A 119 6.04 3.87 -14.61
CA GLY A 119 7.20 4.67 -14.29
C GLY A 119 7.15 5.33 -12.92
N VAL A 120 8.34 5.75 -12.45
CA VAL A 120 8.57 6.52 -11.23
C VAL A 120 8.95 7.96 -11.58
N MET A 121 8.70 8.90 -10.65
CA MET A 121 8.97 10.35 -10.81
C MET A 121 9.63 11.01 -9.58
N TYR A 122 9.46 10.42 -8.40
CA TYR A 122 10.15 10.78 -7.16
C TYR A 122 10.65 9.51 -6.48
N ALA A 123 11.63 8.84 -7.09
CA ALA A 123 12.49 7.92 -6.35
C ALA A 123 13.51 8.70 -5.51
N GLY A 124 14.05 8.08 -4.45
CA GLY A 124 15.05 8.68 -3.59
C GLY A 124 16.45 8.69 -4.20
N ALA A 125 17.46 8.42 -3.38
CA ALA A 125 18.84 8.18 -3.85
C ALA A 125 19.07 6.71 -4.30
N ASP A 126 17.98 5.96 -4.42
CA ASP A 126 17.96 4.51 -4.57
C ASP A 126 18.39 4.07 -5.98
N ARG A 127 18.78 2.80 -6.09
CA ARG A 127 19.23 2.17 -7.34
C ARG A 127 18.48 0.87 -7.59
N THR A 128 18.43 0.43 -8.85
CA THR A 128 17.86 -0.87 -9.23
C THR A 128 18.73 -2.03 -8.75
N ALA A 129 18.25 -3.27 -8.89
CA ALA A 129 19.03 -4.47 -8.55
C ALA A 129 20.35 -4.60 -9.33
N GLN A 130 20.41 -4.03 -10.54
CA GLN A 130 21.62 -3.93 -11.38
C GLN A 130 22.43 -2.64 -11.12
N GLY A 131 22.09 -1.86 -10.09
CA GLY A 131 22.84 -0.68 -9.67
C GLY A 131 22.59 0.60 -10.49
N HIS A 132 21.64 0.60 -11.42
CA HIS A 132 21.28 1.80 -12.20
C HIS A 132 20.49 2.81 -11.38
N GLU A 133 20.49 4.07 -11.80
CA GLU A 133 19.62 5.10 -11.19
C GLU A 133 18.14 4.73 -11.35
N MET A 134 17.33 4.91 -10.30
CA MET A 134 15.98 4.32 -10.25
C MET A 134 15.04 4.78 -11.37
N HIS A 135 15.08 6.05 -11.80
CA HIS A 135 14.25 6.54 -12.90
C HIS A 135 14.73 6.00 -14.25
N LEU A 136 16.05 5.96 -14.50
CA LEU A 136 16.61 5.41 -15.74
C LEU A 136 16.40 3.89 -15.82
N GLY A 137 16.71 3.17 -14.75
CA GLY A 137 16.53 1.72 -14.65
C GLY A 137 15.08 1.29 -14.84
N VAL A 138 14.14 1.86 -14.08
CA VAL A 138 12.71 1.51 -14.15
C VAL A 138 12.06 2.01 -15.43
N ASN A 139 12.18 3.30 -15.74
CA ASN A 139 11.40 3.89 -16.84
C ASN A 139 11.98 3.51 -18.20
N VAL A 140 13.29 3.21 -18.31
CA VAL A 140 14.01 3.14 -19.59
C VAL A 140 14.67 1.78 -19.82
N LEU A 141 15.53 1.29 -18.92
CA LEU A 141 16.21 0.00 -19.12
C LEU A 141 15.24 -1.19 -19.03
N GLY A 142 14.36 -1.19 -18.02
CA GLY A 142 13.35 -2.25 -17.83
C GLY A 142 12.32 -2.28 -18.96
N THR A 143 11.80 -1.12 -19.36
CA THR A 143 10.81 -1.04 -20.46
C THR A 143 11.42 -1.43 -21.80
N PHE A 144 12.69 -1.09 -22.04
CA PHE A 144 13.45 -1.53 -23.20
C PHE A 144 13.64 -3.06 -23.20
N LEU A 145 14.14 -3.65 -22.11
CA LEU A 145 14.38 -5.10 -22.04
C LEU A 145 13.09 -5.89 -22.22
N LEU A 146 12.00 -5.46 -21.58
CA LEU A 146 10.66 -6.05 -21.76
C LEU A 146 10.21 -5.99 -23.23
N THR A 147 10.35 -4.83 -23.87
CA THR A 147 9.98 -4.64 -25.28
C THR A 147 10.84 -5.48 -26.22
N LYS A 148 12.16 -5.49 -26.02
CA LYS A 148 13.14 -6.28 -26.80
C LYS A 148 12.83 -7.78 -26.73
N LEU A 149 12.46 -8.29 -25.56
CA LEU A 149 12.09 -9.70 -25.37
C LEU A 149 10.69 -10.04 -25.92
N LEU A 150 9.74 -9.10 -25.94
CA LEU A 150 8.41 -9.27 -26.54
C LEU A 150 8.36 -9.00 -28.06
N THR A 151 9.42 -8.41 -28.63
CA THR A 151 9.53 -8.08 -30.06
C THR A 151 9.23 -9.27 -30.99
N PRO A 152 9.71 -10.51 -30.73
CA PRO A 152 9.38 -11.66 -31.57
C PRO A 152 7.87 -11.97 -31.61
N THR A 153 7.17 -11.84 -30.48
CA THR A 153 5.73 -12.09 -30.36
C THR A 153 4.92 -10.98 -31.03
N LEU A 154 5.32 -9.71 -30.86
CA LEU A 154 4.74 -8.57 -31.57
C LEU A 154 4.89 -8.75 -33.09
N ALA A 155 6.07 -9.14 -33.56
CA ALA A 155 6.37 -9.35 -34.97
C ALA A 155 5.62 -10.55 -35.58
N ALA A 156 5.48 -11.65 -34.83
CA ALA A 156 4.66 -12.79 -35.22
C ALA A 156 3.17 -12.40 -35.30
N THR A 157 2.69 -11.56 -34.37
CA THR A 157 1.33 -11.03 -34.41
C THR A 157 1.11 -10.12 -35.60
N ALA A 158 2.05 -9.23 -35.92
CA ALA A 158 1.94 -8.31 -37.04
C ALA A 158 1.86 -9.03 -38.39
N ARG A 159 2.63 -10.10 -38.59
CA ARG A 159 2.51 -10.97 -39.77
C ARG A 159 1.17 -11.72 -39.81
N ALA A 160 0.73 -12.30 -38.69
CA ALA A 160 -0.55 -13.01 -38.64
C ALA A 160 -1.76 -12.10 -38.90
N GLU A 161 -1.74 -10.85 -38.45
CA GLU A 161 -2.81 -9.88 -38.78
C GLU A 161 -2.77 -9.52 -40.29
N GLN A 162 -1.59 -9.41 -40.90
CA GLN A 162 -1.46 -9.15 -42.35
C GLN A 162 -1.90 -10.34 -43.21
N GLU A 163 -1.55 -11.56 -42.81
CA GLU A 163 -1.99 -12.80 -43.47
C GLU A 163 -3.52 -12.99 -43.34
N GLU A 164 -4.12 -12.63 -42.19
CA GLU A 164 -5.57 -12.64 -41.98
C GLU A 164 -6.29 -11.53 -42.78
N GLU A 165 -5.72 -10.32 -42.88
CA GLU A 165 -6.25 -9.22 -43.71
C GLU A 165 -6.19 -9.56 -45.22
N GLU A 166 -5.14 -10.24 -45.70
CA GLU A 166 -5.01 -10.64 -47.12
C GLU A 166 -5.87 -11.86 -47.51
N GLU A 167 -6.40 -12.65 -46.56
CA GLU A 167 -7.38 -13.72 -46.84
C GLU A 167 -8.85 -13.23 -46.83
N GLU A 168 -9.19 -12.13 -46.12
CA GLU A 168 -10.55 -11.58 -46.07
C GLU A 168 -10.83 -10.46 -47.10
N GLU A 169 -9.87 -9.60 -47.45
CA GLU A 169 -10.09 -8.49 -48.41
C GLU A 169 -9.78 -8.87 -49.88
N GLY A 170 -10.83 -9.11 -50.68
CA GLY A 170 -10.74 -9.13 -52.15
C GLY A 170 -10.38 -7.76 -52.75
N GLU A 171 -9.72 -7.74 -53.92
CA GLU A 171 -8.83 -6.67 -54.42
C GLU A 171 -9.32 -5.19 -54.43
N GLU A 172 -10.60 -4.85 -54.25
CA GLU A 172 -11.15 -3.51 -54.56
C GLU A 172 -11.33 -2.51 -53.39
N GLU A 173 -11.36 -2.91 -52.11
CA GLU A 173 -11.54 -1.96 -50.97
C GLU A 173 -10.41 -2.01 -49.92
N ARG A 174 -9.14 -2.06 -50.36
CA ARG A 174 -7.95 -1.91 -49.49
C ARG A 174 -7.92 -0.56 -48.76
N GLY A 175 -8.56 -0.46 -47.60
CA GLY A 175 -8.39 0.71 -46.73
C GLY A 175 -9.45 1.06 -45.68
N THR A 176 -9.85 0.17 -44.76
CA THR A 176 -10.37 0.66 -43.45
C THR A 176 -10.00 -0.15 -42.20
N ALA A 177 -8.81 0.16 -41.65
CA ALA A 177 -8.52 0.11 -40.21
C ALA A 177 -8.62 -1.25 -39.47
N GLY A 178 -7.89 -2.26 -39.94
CA GLY A 178 -7.47 -3.39 -39.11
C GLY A 178 -6.57 -3.01 -37.92
N ALA A 179 -6.38 -3.95 -36.98
CA ALA A 179 -5.87 -3.68 -35.63
C ALA A 179 -4.32 -3.66 -35.52
N ALA A 180 -3.67 -2.84 -36.36
CA ALA A 180 -2.22 -2.73 -36.49
C ALA A 180 -1.46 -2.77 -35.16
N VAL A 181 -0.52 -3.72 -35.04
CA VAL A 181 0.25 -4.05 -33.83
C VAL A 181 1.17 -2.91 -33.39
N ARG A 182 1.22 -2.61 -32.08
CA ARG A 182 1.93 -1.40 -31.56
C ARG A 182 2.76 -1.60 -30.30
N VAL A 183 3.78 -0.75 -30.16
CA VAL A 183 4.43 -0.45 -28.88
C VAL A 183 4.19 1.03 -28.56
N VAL A 184 3.59 1.28 -27.39
CA VAL A 184 3.23 2.61 -26.89
C VAL A 184 4.17 2.96 -25.74
N TRP A 185 4.90 4.07 -25.89
CA TRP A 185 5.92 4.52 -24.93
C TRP A 185 5.45 5.77 -24.20
N VAL A 186 5.10 5.63 -22.91
CA VAL A 186 4.57 6.75 -22.11
C VAL A 186 5.72 7.62 -21.61
N ALA A 187 6.05 8.62 -22.42
CA ALA A 187 6.97 9.69 -22.09
C ALA A 187 6.25 10.77 -21.23
N SER A 188 6.60 12.05 -21.40
CA SER A 188 5.97 13.19 -20.71
C SER A 188 6.36 14.48 -21.44
N GLN A 189 5.67 15.60 -21.19
CA GLN A 189 6.15 16.94 -21.60
C GLN A 189 7.60 17.21 -21.15
N ALA A 190 8.05 16.55 -20.08
CA ALA A 190 9.43 16.57 -19.62
C ALA A 190 10.44 16.18 -20.73
N ALA A 191 10.08 15.29 -21.67
CA ALA A 191 10.93 14.96 -22.82
C ALA A 191 11.29 16.21 -23.65
N GLU A 192 10.31 17.06 -24.00
CA GLU A 192 10.58 18.31 -24.71
C GLU A 192 11.29 19.37 -23.85
N MET A 193 11.17 19.29 -22.52
CA MET A 193 11.83 20.23 -21.60
C MET A 193 13.31 19.91 -21.35
N PHE A 194 13.65 18.62 -21.21
CA PHE A 194 14.97 18.16 -20.77
C PHE A 194 15.86 17.60 -21.90
N ALA A 195 15.31 17.30 -23.09
CA ALA A 195 16.11 16.82 -24.23
C ALA A 195 17.19 17.84 -24.66
N ALA A 196 18.43 17.35 -24.76
CA ALA A 196 19.58 18.10 -25.24
C ALA A 196 19.36 18.57 -26.69
N ARG A 197 19.72 19.83 -26.97
CA ARG A 197 19.42 20.47 -28.25
C ARG A 197 20.11 19.73 -29.42
N SER A 198 19.34 19.33 -30.42
CA SER A 198 19.77 18.51 -31.57
C SER A 198 20.42 17.15 -31.24
N VAL A 199 20.44 16.73 -29.97
CA VAL A 199 21.07 15.47 -29.51
C VAL A 199 20.08 14.53 -28.83
N GLY A 200 18.95 15.03 -28.31
CA GLY A 200 17.97 14.19 -27.63
C GLY A 200 18.49 13.79 -26.25
N MET A 201 18.89 12.52 -26.09
CA MET A 201 19.46 12.02 -24.85
C MET A 201 20.97 12.36 -24.77
N PRO A 202 21.46 13.03 -23.71
CA PRO A 202 22.88 13.34 -23.58
C PRO A 202 23.67 12.07 -23.18
N MET A 203 24.78 11.84 -23.90
CA MET A 203 25.63 10.65 -23.75
C MET A 203 26.86 10.88 -22.85
N ASP A 204 26.89 11.97 -22.09
CA ASP A 204 27.94 12.28 -21.11
C ASP A 204 27.81 11.43 -19.83
N ASP A 205 26.58 11.28 -19.37
CA ASP A 205 26.16 10.49 -18.22
C ASP A 205 24.70 10.02 -18.46
N PRO A 206 24.48 9.01 -19.32
CA PRO A 206 23.12 8.57 -19.72
C PRO A 206 22.35 7.90 -18.56
N ASP A 207 23.05 7.26 -17.61
CA ASP A 207 22.45 6.67 -16.40
C ASP A 207 22.14 7.71 -15.31
N CYS A 208 22.52 8.98 -15.50
CA CYS A 208 22.49 10.01 -14.43
C CYS A 208 23.25 9.58 -13.16
N SER A 209 24.33 8.81 -13.35
CA SER A 209 25.20 8.26 -12.32
C SER A 209 25.85 9.32 -11.43
N ALA A 210 26.00 10.55 -11.93
CA ALA A 210 26.44 11.70 -11.16
C ALA A 210 25.43 12.07 -10.07
N THR A 211 25.89 12.03 -8.82
CA THR A 211 25.06 12.29 -7.62
C THR A 211 24.47 13.70 -7.57
N GLU A 212 25.02 14.67 -8.30
CA GLU A 212 24.63 16.09 -8.28
C GLU A 212 23.40 16.46 -9.14
N ARG A 213 22.94 15.62 -10.08
CA ARG A 213 21.73 15.89 -10.89
C ARG A 213 20.47 15.86 -10.01
N ALA A 214 19.56 16.82 -10.17
CA ALA A 214 18.35 16.87 -9.33
C ALA A 214 17.33 15.79 -9.75
N PRO A 215 16.46 15.29 -8.84
CA PRO A 215 15.50 14.21 -9.17
C PRO A 215 14.59 14.54 -10.36
N LEU A 216 14.17 15.80 -10.51
CA LEU A 216 13.37 16.24 -11.66
C LEU A 216 14.14 16.19 -12.99
N ASP A 217 15.46 16.43 -12.95
CA ASP A 217 16.33 16.34 -14.14
C ASP A 217 16.48 14.85 -14.55
N ARG A 218 16.69 13.96 -13.57
CA ARG A 218 16.79 12.51 -13.78
C ARG A 218 15.50 11.92 -14.35
N TYR A 219 14.35 12.25 -13.74
CA TYR A 219 13.04 11.90 -14.29
C TYR A 219 12.85 12.47 -15.70
N GLY A 220 13.20 13.74 -15.92
CA GLY A 220 13.10 14.39 -17.22
C GLY A 220 13.87 13.65 -18.31
N LEU A 221 15.13 13.31 -18.03
CA LEU A 221 15.99 12.53 -18.92
C LEU A 221 15.46 11.11 -19.13
N SER A 222 14.88 10.46 -18.12
CA SER A 222 14.21 9.16 -18.31
C SER A 222 13.06 9.23 -19.34
N LYS A 223 12.34 10.36 -19.37
CA LYS A 223 11.27 10.60 -20.36
C LYS A 223 11.78 11.04 -21.73
N VAL A 224 12.99 11.61 -21.83
CA VAL A 224 13.72 11.73 -23.11
C VAL A 224 14.09 10.33 -23.63
N GLY A 225 14.58 9.44 -22.75
CA GLY A 225 14.91 8.05 -23.08
C GLY A 225 13.72 7.28 -23.67
N ASN A 226 12.53 7.40 -23.07
CA ASN A 226 11.31 6.79 -23.63
C ASN A 226 10.97 7.26 -25.05
N TRP A 227 11.18 8.55 -25.38
CA TRP A 227 11.00 9.05 -26.74
C TRP A 227 12.11 8.56 -27.69
N ALA A 228 13.36 8.55 -27.26
CA ALA A 228 14.49 8.07 -28.06
C ALA A 228 14.34 6.59 -28.44
N HIS A 229 13.93 5.75 -27.47
CA HIS A 229 13.59 4.35 -27.72
C HIS A 229 12.40 4.19 -28.68
N ALA A 230 11.35 4.99 -28.56
CA ALA A 230 10.22 4.92 -29.48
C ALA A 230 10.63 5.20 -30.93
N ALA A 231 11.48 6.22 -31.15
CA ALA A 231 11.96 6.61 -32.46
C ALA A 231 12.93 5.58 -33.07
N GLU A 232 13.92 5.10 -32.30
CA GLU A 232 14.85 4.08 -32.79
C GLU A 232 14.18 2.71 -32.94
N TYR A 233 13.20 2.34 -32.11
CA TYR A 233 12.41 1.12 -32.33
C TYR A 233 11.65 1.22 -33.66
N ALA A 234 11.03 2.36 -33.97
CA ALA A 234 10.36 2.57 -35.26
C ALA A 234 11.32 2.43 -36.46
N LYS A 235 12.53 2.97 -36.32
CA LYS A 235 13.60 2.97 -37.35
C LYS A 235 14.24 1.59 -37.55
N ARG A 236 14.60 0.89 -36.46
CA ARG A 236 15.36 -0.38 -36.45
C ARG A 236 14.50 -1.63 -36.55
N VAL A 237 13.27 -1.60 -36.01
CA VAL A 237 12.38 -2.75 -35.86
C VAL A 237 11.03 -2.53 -36.54
N GLY A 238 10.32 -1.46 -36.18
CA GLY A 238 8.92 -1.23 -36.55
C GLY A 238 8.65 -1.28 -38.06
N ARG A 239 9.44 -0.55 -38.84
CA ARG A 239 9.37 -0.56 -40.33
C ARG A 239 9.64 -1.92 -40.98
N ARG A 240 10.34 -2.84 -40.29
CA ARG A 240 10.71 -4.17 -40.81
C ARG A 240 9.73 -5.26 -40.38
N GLU A 241 9.27 -5.21 -39.13
CA GLU A 241 8.39 -6.22 -38.53
C GLU A 241 6.89 -5.86 -38.60
N GLY A 242 6.52 -4.73 -39.21
CA GLY A 242 5.13 -4.29 -39.31
C GLY A 242 4.55 -3.68 -38.02
N ILE A 243 5.40 -3.23 -37.08
CA ILE A 243 4.99 -2.77 -35.76
C ILE A 243 5.01 -1.23 -35.69
N VAL A 244 3.88 -0.61 -35.32
CA VAL A 244 3.82 0.83 -35.03
C VAL A 244 4.53 1.11 -33.69
N SER A 245 5.43 2.08 -33.65
CA SER A 245 6.04 2.54 -32.40
C SER A 245 5.72 4.02 -32.22
N VAL A 246 5.21 4.38 -31.04
CA VAL A 246 4.66 5.72 -30.78
C VAL A 246 5.00 6.18 -29.36
N ALA A 247 5.66 7.33 -29.26
CA ALA A 247 5.82 8.05 -27.99
C ALA A 247 4.60 8.91 -27.69
N LEU A 248 4.29 9.10 -26.41
CA LEU A 248 3.24 10.03 -25.99
C LEU A 248 3.52 10.76 -24.69
N ASN A 249 2.86 11.90 -24.52
CA ASN A 249 2.70 12.58 -23.23
C ASN A 249 1.25 12.37 -22.77
N PRO A 250 0.98 11.67 -21.64
CA PRO A 250 -0.39 11.43 -21.17
C PRO A 250 -1.02 12.68 -20.53
N GLY A 251 -0.20 13.70 -20.22
CA GLY A 251 -0.59 14.99 -19.69
C GLY A 251 -0.33 15.15 -18.19
N ASN A 252 -0.67 16.33 -17.69
CA ASN A 252 -0.67 16.62 -16.25
C ASN A 252 -1.88 15.94 -15.63
N LEU A 253 -1.68 14.91 -14.80
CA LEU A 253 -2.76 14.07 -14.30
C LEU A 253 -2.75 14.03 -12.76
N ALA A 254 -3.94 13.99 -12.18
CA ALA A 254 -4.14 13.71 -10.75
C ALA A 254 -3.92 12.21 -10.52
N SER A 255 -2.65 11.82 -10.39
CA SER A 255 -2.17 10.45 -10.18
C SER A 255 -1.20 10.37 -8.99
N GLU A 256 -0.98 9.15 -8.48
CA GLU A 256 -0.09 8.87 -7.34
C GLU A 256 1.35 9.40 -7.50
N LEU A 257 1.80 9.66 -8.73
CA LEU A 257 3.13 10.24 -9.01
C LEU A 257 3.37 11.58 -8.27
N TYR A 258 2.33 12.34 -7.91
CA TYR A 258 2.46 13.66 -7.26
C TYR A 258 2.39 13.64 -5.72
N ARG A 259 2.30 12.45 -5.11
CA ARG A 259 2.06 12.22 -3.67
C ARG A 259 2.96 13.04 -2.73
N GLU A 260 4.22 13.26 -3.09
CA GLU A 260 5.22 13.88 -2.21
C GLU A 260 5.18 15.42 -2.16
N GLN A 261 4.59 16.10 -3.14
CA GLN A 261 4.68 17.57 -3.21
C GLN A 261 3.84 18.28 -2.15
N ARG A 262 4.45 19.19 -1.38
CA ARG A 262 3.81 19.99 -0.31
C ARG A 262 3.63 21.47 -0.69
N GLY A 263 2.69 22.16 -0.04
CA GLY A 263 2.54 23.62 -0.10
C GLY A 263 1.87 24.18 -1.36
N LEU A 264 2.12 25.47 -1.64
CA LEU A 264 1.48 26.25 -2.73
C LEU A 264 1.54 25.57 -4.11
N PHE A 265 2.59 24.79 -4.37
CA PHE A 265 2.76 24.06 -5.63
C PHE A 265 1.64 23.04 -5.85
N ARG A 266 1.09 22.41 -4.80
CA ARG A 266 -0.06 21.48 -4.88
C ARG A 266 -1.36 22.21 -5.29
N LEU A 267 -1.53 23.46 -4.86
CA LEU A 267 -2.68 24.29 -5.26
C LEU A 267 -2.56 24.76 -6.72
N LEU A 268 -1.36 25.15 -7.16
CA LEU A 268 -1.09 25.48 -8.56
C LEU A 268 -1.24 24.24 -9.47
N ALA A 269 -0.75 23.08 -9.05
CA ALA A 269 -0.91 21.81 -9.76
C ALA A 269 -2.40 21.46 -9.96
N ARG A 270 -3.24 21.62 -8.92
CA ARG A 270 -4.69 21.33 -9.00
C ARG A 270 -5.45 22.19 -10.03
N MET A 271 -4.86 23.27 -10.55
CA MET A 271 -5.43 24.07 -11.65
C MET A 271 -4.95 23.64 -13.05
N ILE A 272 -3.98 22.73 -13.15
CA ILE A 272 -3.42 22.22 -14.42
C ILE A 272 -3.41 20.69 -14.52
N THR A 273 -3.78 19.95 -13.46
CA THR A 273 -3.93 18.48 -13.46
C THR A 273 -5.35 18.05 -13.79
N TYR A 274 -5.48 17.01 -14.60
CA TYR A 274 -6.75 16.43 -15.05
C TYR A 274 -6.97 15.01 -14.48
N PRO A 275 -8.21 14.45 -14.49
CA PRO A 275 -8.45 13.08 -14.03
C PRO A 275 -7.68 12.03 -14.84
N CYS A 276 -7.21 10.94 -14.19
CA CYS A 276 -6.38 9.89 -14.80
C CYS A 276 -6.95 9.30 -16.11
N VAL A 277 -8.28 9.20 -16.24
CA VAL A 277 -8.94 8.69 -17.45
C VAL A 277 -8.60 9.49 -18.72
N ASN A 278 -8.26 10.77 -18.60
CA ASN A 278 -7.82 11.57 -19.75
C ASN A 278 -6.43 11.16 -20.27
N GLY A 279 -5.57 10.66 -19.37
CA GLY A 279 -4.33 9.98 -19.76
C GLY A 279 -4.63 8.69 -20.52
N ALA A 280 -5.54 7.87 -19.99
CA ALA A 280 -5.96 6.62 -20.62
C ALA A 280 -6.58 6.86 -22.01
N TYR A 281 -7.33 7.94 -22.25
CA TYR A 281 -7.78 8.33 -23.60
C TYR A 281 -6.64 8.70 -24.55
N THR A 282 -5.54 9.25 -24.03
CA THR A 282 -4.34 9.55 -24.83
C THR A 282 -3.58 8.27 -25.21
N GLU A 283 -3.49 7.32 -24.29
CA GLU A 283 -2.91 6.00 -24.54
C GLU A 283 -3.80 5.17 -25.48
N LEU A 284 -5.12 5.18 -25.30
CA LEU A 284 -6.07 4.55 -26.23
C LEU A 284 -5.97 5.13 -27.64
N PHE A 285 -5.81 6.45 -27.79
CA PHE A 285 -5.57 7.04 -29.10
C PHE A 285 -4.25 6.52 -29.71
N ALA A 286 -3.16 6.49 -28.94
CA ALA A 286 -1.88 5.95 -29.43
C ALA A 286 -1.96 4.46 -29.79
N GLY A 287 -2.62 3.66 -28.94
CA GLY A 287 -2.72 2.21 -29.08
C GLY A 287 -3.74 1.74 -30.12
N LEU A 288 -4.82 2.49 -30.38
CA LEU A 288 -5.96 2.01 -31.18
C LEU A 288 -6.44 2.98 -32.28
N SER A 289 -6.08 4.27 -32.28
CA SER A 289 -6.57 5.19 -33.32
C SER A 289 -5.99 4.83 -34.69
N PRO A 290 -6.79 4.84 -35.78
CA PRO A 290 -6.29 4.65 -37.15
C PRO A 290 -5.45 5.85 -37.62
N GLU A 291 -5.53 7.01 -36.95
CA GLU A 291 -4.65 8.15 -37.23
C GLU A 291 -3.17 7.89 -36.92
N VAL A 292 -2.88 6.92 -36.04
CA VAL A 292 -1.54 6.63 -35.54
C VAL A 292 -0.91 5.54 -36.41
N THR A 293 -0.24 5.99 -37.48
CA THR A 293 0.41 5.15 -38.48
C THR A 293 1.94 5.31 -38.43
N MET A 294 2.67 4.31 -38.92
CA MET A 294 4.15 4.33 -38.99
C MET A 294 4.69 5.56 -39.72
N GLY A 295 3.98 6.05 -40.74
CA GLY A 295 4.35 7.23 -41.53
C GLY A 295 4.26 8.55 -40.77
N ARG A 296 3.43 8.64 -39.72
CA ARG A 296 3.30 9.84 -38.86
C ARG A 296 4.16 9.72 -37.61
N THR A 297 4.07 8.60 -36.89
CA THR A 297 4.68 8.46 -35.55
C THR A 297 6.08 7.84 -35.54
N GLY A 298 6.64 7.48 -36.71
CA GLY A 298 7.99 6.91 -36.85
C GLY A 298 9.14 7.90 -36.63
N GLY A 299 9.10 8.65 -35.52
CA GLY A 299 10.11 9.61 -35.07
C GLY A 299 9.71 11.10 -35.23
N LEU A 300 8.78 11.42 -36.13
CA LEU A 300 8.49 12.80 -36.55
C LEU A 300 7.44 13.48 -35.64
N ASP A 301 6.27 12.85 -35.53
CA ASP A 301 5.20 13.28 -34.63
C ASP A 301 5.11 12.35 -33.40
N TRP A 302 4.61 12.90 -32.28
CA TRP A 302 4.24 12.15 -31.07
C TRP A 302 2.83 12.52 -30.60
N VAL A 303 2.23 11.68 -29.76
CA VAL A 303 0.86 11.90 -29.27
C VAL A 303 0.89 12.77 -28.02
N ILE A 304 0.16 13.88 -28.05
CA ILE A 304 0.03 14.84 -26.96
C ILE A 304 -1.37 14.83 -26.32
N PRO A 305 -1.55 15.41 -25.12
CA PRO A 305 -2.83 15.44 -24.41
C PRO A 305 -3.96 16.13 -25.20
N PHE A 306 -5.20 15.66 -25.21
CA PHE A 306 -5.62 14.28 -24.97
C PHE A 306 -5.97 13.63 -26.30
N GLY A 307 -5.13 12.69 -26.74
CA GLY A 307 -5.27 11.97 -28.02
C GLY A 307 -5.15 12.88 -29.26
N ARG A 308 -4.04 13.61 -29.42
CA ARG A 308 -3.78 14.45 -30.61
C ARG A 308 -2.34 14.27 -31.10
N ILE A 309 -2.13 14.27 -32.42
CA ILE A 309 -0.78 14.16 -33.01
C ILE A 309 -0.19 15.56 -33.20
N GLN A 310 1.07 15.77 -32.81
CA GLN A 310 1.85 16.98 -33.08
C GLN A 310 3.32 16.63 -33.38
N PRO A 311 4.03 17.44 -34.19
CA PRO A 311 5.48 17.32 -34.34
C PRO A 311 6.16 17.68 -33.01
N ILE A 312 7.20 16.91 -32.65
CA ILE A 312 8.06 17.27 -31.52
C ILE A 312 8.93 18.50 -31.86
N ARG A 313 9.55 19.14 -30.85
CA ARG A 313 10.67 20.09 -30.98
C ARG A 313 11.53 19.82 -32.24
N LYS A 314 11.49 20.76 -33.20
CA LYS A 314 12.11 20.62 -34.53
C LYS A 314 13.60 20.29 -34.50
N ASP A 315 14.33 20.69 -33.45
CA ASP A 315 15.75 20.38 -33.31
C ASP A 315 16.00 18.89 -32.97
N LEU A 316 15.07 18.22 -32.29
CA LEU A 316 15.21 16.80 -31.94
C LEU A 316 15.10 15.86 -33.16
N MET A 317 14.67 16.37 -34.32
CA MET A 317 14.75 15.67 -35.60
C MET A 317 16.21 15.34 -35.98
N ASP A 318 17.17 16.16 -35.55
CA ASP A 318 18.58 15.96 -35.81
C ASP A 318 19.15 14.78 -35.00
N ALA A 319 18.53 14.44 -33.87
CA ALA A 319 18.94 13.33 -33.00
C ALA A 319 18.50 11.94 -33.51
N ILE A 320 17.51 11.90 -34.41
CA ILE A 320 16.99 10.67 -35.05
C ILE A 320 17.76 10.35 -36.33
N LYS A 321 18.19 11.38 -37.06
CA LYS A 321 19.04 11.26 -38.25
C LYS A 321 20.44 10.80 -37.88
N SER A 322 21.04 10.02 -38.77
CA SER A 322 22.46 9.72 -38.71
C SER A 322 23.34 10.93 -39.04
N GLU A 323 24.60 10.91 -38.62
CA GLU A 323 25.59 11.93 -39.00
C GLU A 323 25.74 12.04 -40.52
N ALA A 324 25.59 10.92 -41.26
CA ALA A 324 25.57 10.87 -42.72
C ALA A 324 24.34 11.58 -43.34
N GLU A 325 23.22 11.66 -42.62
CA GLU A 325 22.02 12.41 -43.00
C GLU A 325 22.02 13.86 -42.47
N GLY A 326 23.15 14.32 -41.92
CA GLY A 326 23.30 15.64 -41.30
C GLY A 326 22.67 15.76 -39.90
N GLY A 327 22.47 14.63 -39.22
CA GLY A 327 22.05 14.55 -37.82
C GLY A 327 23.22 14.44 -36.84
N THR A 328 22.94 13.86 -35.66
CA THR A 328 23.91 13.68 -34.57
C THR A 328 24.02 12.24 -34.08
N ASP A 329 23.23 11.29 -34.62
CA ASP A 329 23.10 9.91 -34.13
C ASP A 329 22.78 9.80 -32.63
N GLY A 330 22.27 10.85 -31.99
CA GLY A 330 22.06 10.91 -30.54
C GLY A 330 21.17 9.80 -30.00
N ASN A 331 20.03 9.53 -30.65
CA ASN A 331 19.14 8.45 -30.26
C ASN A 331 19.74 7.07 -30.59
N ALA A 332 20.47 6.92 -31.69
CA ALA A 332 21.13 5.67 -32.06
C ALA A 332 22.22 5.28 -31.04
N LYS A 333 23.08 6.23 -30.67
CA LYS A 333 24.10 6.06 -29.61
C LYS A 333 23.46 5.72 -28.26
N PHE A 334 22.29 6.29 -27.95
CA PHE A 334 21.56 5.93 -26.74
C PHE A 334 20.94 4.52 -26.80
N TRP A 335 20.42 4.09 -27.95
CA TRP A 335 19.98 2.72 -28.17
C TRP A 335 21.14 1.74 -27.95
N ASP A 336 22.29 2.00 -28.57
CA ASP A 336 23.45 1.10 -28.52
C ASP A 336 24.06 1.02 -27.11
N TRP A 337 24.02 2.12 -26.33
CA TRP A 337 24.31 2.10 -24.90
C TRP A 337 23.29 1.26 -24.10
N THR A 338 22.00 1.39 -24.40
CA THR A 338 20.92 0.63 -23.73
C THR A 338 21.07 -0.87 -24.00
N GLU A 339 21.36 -1.25 -25.24
CA GLU A 339 21.63 -2.63 -25.67
C GLU A 339 22.74 -3.27 -24.82
N GLU A 340 23.82 -2.53 -24.58
CA GLU A 340 24.94 -2.98 -23.73
C GLU A 340 24.51 -3.13 -22.27
N GLN A 341 23.73 -2.20 -21.69
CA GLN A 341 23.32 -2.29 -20.27
C GLN A 341 22.42 -3.50 -20.00
N VAL A 342 21.53 -3.85 -20.93
CA VAL A 342 20.58 -4.97 -20.74
C VAL A 342 21.13 -6.33 -21.18
N ARG A 343 22.45 -6.45 -21.34
CA ARG A 343 23.11 -7.70 -21.74
C ARG A 343 22.98 -8.79 -20.69
N PRO A 344 22.65 -10.05 -21.07
CA PRO A 344 22.52 -11.16 -20.12
C PRO A 344 23.74 -11.39 -19.24
N ASP A 345 24.95 -11.14 -19.75
CA ASP A 345 26.19 -11.28 -18.99
C ASP A 345 26.44 -10.15 -17.97
N LEU A 346 25.68 -9.04 -18.01
CA LEU A 346 25.62 -8.03 -16.95
C LEU A 346 24.53 -8.35 -15.91
N LEU A 347 23.34 -8.81 -16.35
CA LEU A 347 22.16 -8.96 -15.48
C LEU A 347 22.37 -9.85 -14.25
N TYR A 348 23.28 -10.83 -14.34
CA TYR A 348 23.50 -11.86 -13.31
C TYR A 348 24.81 -11.70 -12.51
N GLN A 349 25.62 -10.66 -12.74
CA GLN A 349 26.96 -10.55 -12.11
C GLN A 349 26.95 -10.45 -10.58
N HIS A 350 25.86 -9.94 -9.99
CA HIS A 350 25.74 -9.81 -8.53
C HIS A 350 25.33 -11.11 -7.81
N PHE A 351 25.00 -12.19 -8.53
CA PHE A 351 24.65 -13.49 -7.94
C PHE A 351 25.85 -14.41 -7.64
N THR A 352 27.07 -14.07 -8.09
CA THR A 352 28.28 -14.79 -7.66
C THR A 352 28.69 -14.41 -6.23
N LEU A 353 28.22 -15.21 -5.26
CA LEU A 353 28.73 -15.21 -3.89
C LEU A 353 30.27 -15.28 -3.86
N PRO A 354 30.94 -14.59 -2.90
CA PRO A 354 32.38 -14.72 -2.74
C PRO A 354 32.73 -16.16 -2.35
N GLN A 355 33.41 -16.87 -3.26
CA GLN A 355 33.95 -18.21 -3.04
C GLN A 355 34.83 -18.21 -1.78
N ARG A 356 34.33 -18.78 -0.67
CA ARG A 356 35.15 -19.05 0.51
C ARG A 356 36.29 -19.98 0.07
N LYS A 357 37.53 -19.48 0.15
CA LYS A 357 38.72 -20.31 -0.10
C LYS A 357 38.70 -21.48 0.86
N PHE A 358 38.44 -22.69 0.35
CA PHE A 358 38.68 -23.92 1.09
C PHE A 358 40.19 -24.04 1.34
N GLN A 359 40.62 -23.77 2.57
CA GLN A 359 41.95 -24.18 3.02
C GLN A 359 41.94 -25.70 3.18
N THR A 360 42.85 -26.36 2.49
CA THR A 360 43.09 -27.80 2.63
C THR A 360 43.76 -28.09 3.98
N PRO A 361 43.18 -28.95 4.84
CA PRO A 361 43.82 -29.36 6.07
C PRO A 361 44.86 -30.46 5.78
N GLU A 362 46.09 -30.07 5.49
CA GLU A 362 47.23 -31.00 5.54
C GLU A 362 47.75 -31.14 6.98
N THR A 363 48.11 -32.38 7.34
CA THR A 363 49.00 -32.74 8.46
C THR A 363 48.53 -32.48 9.90
N VAL A 364 47.85 -33.48 10.49
CA VAL A 364 48.19 -33.96 11.84
C VAL A 364 48.24 -35.50 11.84
N MET A 365 49.36 -36.03 12.36
CA MET A 365 49.67 -37.41 12.78
C MET A 365 48.50 -38.42 12.81
N SER A 366 48.47 -39.46 11.96
CA SER A 366 49.29 -40.70 11.98
C SER A 366 48.94 -41.71 13.07
N HIS A 367 48.50 -42.93 12.69
CA HIS A 367 49.00 -44.20 13.24
C HIS A 367 48.54 -45.44 12.42
N MET A 368 49.48 -46.37 12.23
CA MET A 368 49.33 -47.82 11.94
C MET A 368 48.47 -48.33 10.76
N ASN A 369 49.15 -49.03 9.83
CA ASN A 369 48.87 -50.37 9.25
C ASN A 369 47.41 -50.74 8.87
N VAL A 370 47.16 -51.30 7.68
CA VAL A 370 47.58 -52.67 7.31
C VAL A 370 47.71 -52.88 5.77
N THR A 371 48.51 -53.86 5.38
CA THR A 371 48.73 -54.39 4.01
C THR A 371 47.46 -54.91 3.32
N ARG A 372 47.17 -54.62 2.04
CA ARG A 372 47.80 -55.10 0.76
C ARG A 372 47.27 -56.49 0.33
N PHE A 373 47.26 -56.72 -1.00
CA PHE A 373 46.65 -57.85 -1.76
C PHE A 373 45.11 -57.79 -1.89
N GLY A 374 44.49 -58.26 -2.98
CA GLY A 374 45.03 -58.91 -4.19
C GLY A 374 44.12 -58.69 -5.43
N SER A 375 44.59 -59.07 -6.62
CA SER A 375 43.98 -58.69 -7.91
C SER A 375 43.45 -59.87 -8.74
N SER A 376 42.90 -59.56 -9.93
CA SER A 376 42.28 -60.44 -10.96
C SER A 376 40.76 -60.70 -10.77
N ALA A 377 39.97 -60.94 -11.83
CA ALA A 377 40.31 -61.28 -13.23
C ALA A 377 39.71 -60.33 -14.31
N PHE A 378 39.85 -60.71 -15.60
CA PHE A 378 39.76 -59.83 -16.79
C PHE A 378 39.02 -60.54 -17.95
N ARG A 379 38.53 -59.79 -18.96
CA ARG A 379 37.90 -60.25 -20.25
C ARG A 379 36.43 -60.68 -20.11
N ARG A 380 35.49 -60.52 -21.07
CA ARG A 380 35.37 -60.00 -22.48
C ARG A 380 34.04 -59.18 -22.56
N ALA A 381 33.63 -58.37 -23.54
CA ALA A 381 34.17 -57.65 -24.71
C ALA A 381 33.14 -57.68 -25.90
N ARG A 382 32.55 -56.51 -26.27
CA ARG A 382 31.77 -56.20 -27.51
C ARG A 382 30.37 -56.90 -27.67
N ALA A 383 29.38 -56.44 -28.46
CA ALA A 383 29.26 -55.28 -29.37
C ALA A 383 27.80 -54.74 -29.60
N THR A 384 27.66 -53.41 -29.73
CA THR A 384 26.83 -52.61 -30.69
C THR A 384 25.39 -52.98 -31.17
N SER A 385 24.45 -52.05 -30.90
CA SER A 385 23.67 -51.19 -31.86
C SER A 385 22.19 -51.45 -32.28
N ARG A 386 21.42 -50.32 -32.33
CA ARG A 386 20.27 -49.91 -33.19
C ARG A 386 18.99 -50.80 -33.24
N SER A 387 17.82 -50.32 -32.80
CA SER A 387 16.80 -49.46 -33.50
C SER A 387 15.88 -50.27 -34.46
N THR A 388 14.63 -49.92 -34.81
CA THR A 388 13.85 -48.65 -34.73
C THR A 388 12.33 -48.89 -34.83
N GLN A 389 11.50 -47.96 -34.31
CA GLN A 389 10.13 -47.54 -34.77
C GLN A 389 8.97 -48.55 -35.07
N GLY A 390 7.78 -48.20 -34.57
CA GLY A 390 6.49 -48.39 -35.26
C GLY A 390 5.48 -49.38 -34.64
N SER A 391 4.16 -49.24 -34.83
CA SER A 391 3.38 -48.10 -35.37
C SER A 391 1.86 -48.24 -35.10
N ARG A 392 1.19 -47.12 -34.80
CA ARG A 392 -0.25 -46.81 -35.06
C ARG A 392 -1.39 -47.72 -34.52
N ARG A 393 -2.33 -47.04 -33.84
CA ARG A 393 -3.82 -47.16 -33.96
C ARG A 393 -4.46 -48.42 -33.31
N ARG A 394 -5.76 -48.41 -32.92
CA ARG A 394 -6.84 -47.40 -33.09
C ARG A 394 -7.88 -47.43 -31.95
N LEU A 395 -8.45 -46.25 -31.68
CA LEU A 395 -9.82 -45.94 -31.20
C LEU A 395 -10.78 -47.05 -30.71
N GLY A 396 -11.43 -46.79 -29.57
CA GLY A 396 -12.89 -46.54 -29.57
C GLY A 396 -13.78 -47.39 -28.65
N GLY A 397 -14.88 -46.80 -28.13
CA GLY A 397 -15.91 -47.47 -27.32
C GLY A 397 -15.53 -47.60 -25.84
N ASN A 398 -15.99 -46.80 -24.87
CA ASN A 398 -17.32 -46.22 -24.63
C ASN A 398 -18.46 -47.25 -24.60
N PHE A 399 -18.85 -47.71 -23.40
CA PHE A 399 -20.20 -47.61 -22.79
C PHE A 399 -20.05 -48.08 -21.32
N ARG A 400 -20.25 -47.31 -20.24
CA ARG A 400 -21.42 -46.51 -19.79
C ARG A 400 -22.71 -47.33 -19.65
N ARG A 401 -22.98 -47.85 -18.45
CA ARG A 401 -24.27 -47.88 -17.70
C ARG A 401 -24.02 -48.64 -16.38
N SER A 402 -24.44 -48.17 -15.20
CA SER A 402 -25.82 -47.90 -14.71
C SER A 402 -26.63 -49.18 -14.51
N ALA A 403 -27.31 -49.43 -13.38
CA ALA A 403 -27.28 -48.78 -12.06
C ALA A 403 -28.08 -49.63 -11.04
N ALA A 404 -28.03 -49.20 -9.78
CA ALA A 404 -29.13 -49.23 -8.79
C ALA A 404 -29.56 -50.56 -8.11
N SER A 405 -30.04 -50.35 -6.86
CA SER A 405 -30.92 -51.21 -6.04
C SER A 405 -30.31 -52.47 -5.39
N GLY A 406 -30.83 -52.83 -4.20
CA GLY A 406 -30.33 -53.95 -3.39
C GLY A 406 -30.48 -53.76 -1.88
N THR A 407 -31.59 -53.18 -1.43
CA THR A 407 -31.90 -52.91 -0.01
C THR A 407 -32.02 -54.17 0.86
N ARG A 408 -31.51 -54.12 2.11
CA ARG A 408 -32.30 -54.37 3.34
C ARG A 408 -31.53 -54.14 4.65
N THR A 409 -32.30 -53.88 5.70
CA THR A 409 -31.87 -53.61 7.09
C THR A 409 -32.14 -54.81 8.02
N ILE A 410 -31.47 -54.82 9.17
CA ILE A 410 -31.86 -55.40 10.48
C ILE A 410 -30.96 -54.74 11.55
N ALA A 411 -31.37 -54.71 12.82
CA ALA A 411 -30.76 -53.86 13.86
C ALA A 411 -30.56 -54.57 15.23
N ASP A 412 -29.90 -53.82 16.14
CA ASP A 412 -30.00 -53.84 17.61
C ASP A 412 -29.22 -54.82 18.52
N ALA A 413 -29.01 -54.31 19.75
CA ALA A 413 -28.85 -55.00 21.05
C ALA A 413 -27.45 -55.44 21.56
N ALA A 414 -26.82 -54.48 22.26
CA ALA A 414 -25.73 -54.55 23.23
C ALA A 414 -25.70 -55.68 24.30
N ARG A 415 -24.48 -56.02 24.77
CA ARG A 415 -24.00 -56.35 26.17
C ARG A 415 -22.48 -56.60 26.14
N CYS A 416 -21.61 -56.00 26.97
CA CYS A 416 -21.36 -56.09 28.43
C CYS A 416 -20.40 -57.22 28.91
N LYS A 417 -19.23 -56.79 29.42
CA LYS A 417 -18.43 -57.31 30.57
C LYS A 417 -17.63 -58.65 30.50
N THR A 418 -16.30 -58.49 30.50
CA THR A 418 -15.25 -59.11 31.38
C THR A 418 -15.07 -60.65 31.46
N PRO A 419 -13.83 -61.13 31.70
CA PRO A 419 -13.38 -61.40 33.09
C PRO A 419 -11.91 -61.04 33.44
N ASP A 420 -11.69 -60.69 34.71
CA ASP A 420 -10.67 -61.15 35.70
C ASP A 420 -9.20 -61.48 35.33
N ALA A 421 -8.18 -61.36 36.22
CA ALA A 421 -7.97 -60.68 37.53
C ALA A 421 -6.50 -60.90 38.01
N VAL A 422 -6.16 -60.51 39.27
CA VAL A 422 -4.96 -60.90 40.08
C VAL A 422 -3.63 -60.22 39.69
N GLN A 423 -2.77 -59.62 40.53
CA GLN A 423 -2.69 -59.10 41.94
C GLN A 423 -1.46 -58.11 41.96
N ARG A 424 -1.00 -57.35 42.98
CA ARG A 424 -1.19 -57.20 44.44
C ARG A 424 -0.74 -55.75 44.87
N ALA A 425 -0.27 -55.51 46.10
CA ALA A 425 -0.96 -54.70 47.12
C ALA A 425 0.00 -54.19 48.24
N ASN A 426 -0.09 -52.89 48.60
CA ASN A 426 0.22 -52.13 49.85
C ASN A 426 1.47 -52.45 50.74
N PRO A 427 2.00 -51.44 51.48
CA PRO A 427 1.44 -50.91 52.76
C PRO A 427 0.76 -49.53 52.61
N ALA A 428 -0.20 -49.04 53.43
CA ALA A 428 -0.33 -48.90 54.90
C ALA A 428 0.36 -47.61 55.45
N ASP A 429 -0.19 -46.77 56.34
CA ASP A 429 -1.43 -46.80 57.17
C ASP A 429 -2.03 -45.39 57.43
N GLU A 430 -3.21 -45.33 58.08
CA GLU A 430 -3.90 -44.10 58.53
C GLU A 430 -3.38 -43.55 59.89
N VAL A 431 -3.34 -42.22 60.06
CA VAL A 431 -3.52 -41.53 61.37
C VAL A 431 -4.34 -40.23 61.16
N GLN A 432 -5.05 -39.81 62.21
CA GLN A 432 -6.15 -38.83 62.20
C GLN A 432 -5.90 -37.67 63.22
N ILE A 433 -6.79 -36.66 63.23
CA ILE A 433 -7.10 -35.69 64.32
C ILE A 433 -6.35 -34.34 64.32
N GLY A 434 -7.15 -33.26 64.46
CA GLY A 434 -6.73 -31.96 65.03
C GLY A 434 -6.47 -30.83 64.01
N GLY A 435 -6.80 -29.57 64.28
CA GLY A 435 -7.45 -28.96 65.46
C GLY A 435 -6.94 -27.53 65.69
N ALA A 436 -7.81 -26.52 65.63
CA ALA A 436 -7.40 -25.11 65.60
C ALA A 436 -7.21 -24.45 66.98
N ARG A 437 -6.72 -23.18 66.97
CA ARG A 437 -6.61 -22.15 68.05
C ARG A 437 -5.27 -22.08 68.83
N LEU A 438 -4.85 -20.94 69.42
CA LEU A 438 -5.00 -19.48 69.13
C LEU A 438 -4.12 -18.68 70.14
N ALA A 439 -3.75 -17.42 69.84
CA ALA A 439 -3.12 -16.44 70.76
C ALA A 439 -1.63 -16.75 71.12
N ILE A 440 -0.80 -15.87 71.72
CA ILE A 440 -1.03 -14.74 72.65
C ILE A 440 -0.21 -13.46 72.32
N THR A 441 -0.80 -12.33 72.71
CA THR A 441 -0.41 -10.89 72.75
C THR A 441 0.97 -10.48 73.31
N ALA A 442 1.43 -9.21 73.34
CA ALA A 442 1.24 -7.97 72.52
C ALA A 442 1.90 -6.74 73.22
N SER A 443 2.38 -5.73 72.46
CA SER A 443 2.52 -4.30 72.87
C SER A 443 3.00 -3.47 71.65
N GLN A 444 2.24 -2.56 71.04
CA GLN A 444 1.85 -1.19 71.46
C GLN A 444 3.01 -0.21 71.77
N THR A 445 3.30 0.72 70.85
CA THR A 445 3.30 2.21 71.00
C THR A 445 3.97 2.90 69.78
N ARG A 446 3.93 4.24 69.60
CA ARG A 446 2.77 5.08 69.21
C ARG A 446 3.22 6.54 68.88
N ILE A 447 3.04 6.97 67.62
CA ILE A 447 2.77 8.39 67.19
C ILE A 447 3.98 9.39 67.42
N PRO A 448 3.95 10.74 67.13
CA PRO A 448 4.94 11.40 66.22
C PRO A 448 5.48 12.81 66.71
N PRO A 449 5.36 13.99 66.03
CA PRO A 449 5.84 14.48 64.71
C PRO A 449 6.70 15.81 64.75
N SER A 450 7.12 16.28 63.56
CA SER A 450 7.14 17.70 63.10
C SER A 450 8.18 18.77 63.54
N LEU A 451 8.67 19.49 62.50
CA LEU A 451 8.85 20.97 62.37
C LEU A 451 9.91 21.78 63.15
N ARG A 452 10.43 22.82 62.44
CA ARG A 452 11.21 24.01 62.86
C ARG A 452 12.69 23.78 63.27
N SER A 453 13.61 24.77 63.23
CA SER A 453 13.83 25.96 62.37
C SER A 453 15.08 26.74 62.85
N LEU A 454 15.78 27.49 61.98
CA LEU A 454 16.79 28.54 62.32
C LEU A 454 18.13 28.03 62.93
N SER A 455 19.30 28.68 62.81
CA SER A 455 19.77 29.79 61.94
C SER A 455 21.32 29.91 61.93
N ASP A 456 21.85 30.91 61.18
CA ASP A 456 23.11 31.65 61.39
C ASP A 456 24.50 31.04 61.04
N SER A 457 24.89 31.19 59.76
CA SER A 457 25.88 32.18 59.23
C SER A 457 26.64 33.10 60.24
N PRO A 458 27.84 33.69 59.93
CA PRO A 458 28.20 34.26 58.60
C PRO A 458 29.69 34.32 58.17
N LEU A 459 29.91 34.76 56.91
CA LEU A 459 30.97 35.63 56.31
C LEU A 459 31.19 35.21 54.82
N GLN A 460 30.60 35.84 53.79
CA GLN A 460 30.92 37.14 53.12
C GLN A 460 32.31 37.17 52.41
N PHE A 461 32.51 37.73 51.19
CA PHE A 461 31.81 38.80 50.42
C PHE A 461 31.89 38.63 48.86
N LYS A 462 30.87 39.15 48.14
CA LYS A 462 30.66 39.69 46.74
C LYS A 462 31.86 39.89 45.75
N SER A 463 31.71 40.15 44.42
CA SER A 463 30.64 40.05 43.37
C SER A 463 31.19 40.40 41.94
N GLU A 464 30.34 40.34 40.89
CA GLU A 464 30.54 40.77 39.47
C GLU A 464 30.55 42.33 39.28
N PRO A 465 30.58 42.98 38.05
CA PRO A 465 30.61 42.50 36.64
C PRO A 465 31.52 43.31 35.63
N THR A 466 31.25 43.19 34.30
CA THR A 466 31.81 43.80 33.05
C THR A 466 31.78 45.35 32.89
N PRO A 467 32.30 46.01 31.79
CA PRO A 467 33.36 45.73 30.77
C PRO A 467 34.30 46.96 30.44
N THR A 468 35.11 46.94 29.34
CA THR A 468 35.38 48.05 28.33
C THR A 468 36.86 48.32 27.87
N ILE A 469 37.10 48.12 26.55
CA ILE A 469 37.99 48.76 25.51
C ILE A 469 39.21 49.68 25.88
N THR A 470 40.29 49.58 25.06
CA THR A 470 41.41 50.53 24.70
C THR A 470 42.81 50.29 25.30
N ARG A 471 43.96 50.70 24.71
CA ARG A 471 44.46 50.81 23.30
C ARG A 471 45.98 51.18 23.31
N ALA A 472 46.79 50.72 22.32
CA ALA A 472 48.15 51.22 21.94
C ALA A 472 49.32 50.90 22.93
N SER A 473 50.45 50.26 22.55
CA SER A 473 51.62 50.74 21.74
C SER A 473 52.87 51.04 22.65
N LEU A 474 54.15 51.17 22.23
CA LEU A 474 54.83 51.41 20.93
C LEU A 474 56.39 51.15 21.03
N THR A 475 57.11 50.89 19.91
CA THR A 475 58.56 51.23 19.61
C THR A 475 59.76 50.57 20.38
N THR A 476 61.01 50.36 19.87
CA THR A 476 61.65 50.31 18.50
C THR A 476 63.14 49.84 18.52
N LEU A 477 63.80 49.83 17.32
CA LEU A 477 65.25 50.04 16.99
C LEU A 477 66.15 48.79 16.92
N THR A 478 67.21 48.65 16.08
CA THR A 478 67.66 49.12 14.72
C THR A 478 68.93 48.29 14.35
N PHE A 479 69.68 48.34 13.22
CA PHE A 479 69.77 49.08 11.93
C PHE A 479 70.54 48.14 10.92
N VAL A 480 71.18 48.41 9.76
CA VAL A 480 71.54 49.52 8.80
C VAL A 480 71.70 48.81 7.39
N HIS A 481 72.16 49.31 6.22
CA HIS A 481 72.79 50.57 5.72
C HIS A 481 72.57 50.75 4.19
N SER A 482 72.49 52.01 3.68
CA SER A 482 72.76 52.43 2.27
C SER A 482 71.96 51.74 1.12
N TYR A 483 72.50 51.63 -0.11
CA TYR A 483 72.32 52.51 -1.31
C TYR A 483 72.67 51.72 -2.59
N GLU A 484 72.36 52.04 -3.87
CA GLU A 484 71.39 52.90 -4.62
C GLU A 484 71.30 52.33 -6.08
N CYS A 485 70.35 52.58 -7.01
CA CYS A 485 69.53 53.74 -7.45
C CYS A 485 70.29 54.73 -8.39
N PRO A 486 69.69 55.41 -9.41
CA PRO A 486 68.36 55.32 -10.07
C PRO A 486 68.52 54.81 -11.55
N PRO A 487 67.87 55.28 -12.67
CA PRO A 487 66.59 55.98 -12.93
C PRO A 487 65.70 55.48 -14.12
N ILE A 488 64.37 55.63 -13.97
CA ILE A 488 63.34 56.16 -14.93
C ILE A 488 63.16 55.60 -16.38
N GLN A 489 62.10 54.77 -16.57
CA GLN A 489 61.07 54.69 -17.66
C GLN A 489 61.41 54.43 -19.16
N PRO A 490 60.46 54.01 -20.05
CA PRO A 490 59.16 53.29 -19.88
C PRO A 490 58.86 52.15 -20.94
N LEU A 491 57.64 51.55 -20.87
CA LEU A 491 56.81 50.91 -21.95
C LEU A 491 56.57 49.37 -22.05
N LEU A 492 55.29 48.99 -21.90
CA LEU A 492 54.43 48.07 -22.71
C LEU A 492 54.58 46.52 -22.79
N LYS A 493 53.43 45.86 -22.55
CA LYS A 493 52.92 44.55 -23.07
C LYS A 493 53.58 43.24 -22.53
N ALA A 494 52.86 42.11 -22.38
CA ALA A 494 51.40 41.84 -22.30
C ALA A 494 51.13 40.39 -21.79
N GLU A 495 49.84 40.09 -21.56
CA GLU A 495 49.18 38.75 -21.51
C GLU A 495 49.11 37.91 -20.21
N ASN A 496 47.88 37.45 -19.95
CA ASN A 496 47.47 36.16 -19.38
C ASN A 496 47.90 35.72 -17.96
N LEU A 497 47.25 36.25 -16.91
CA LEU A 497 46.88 35.47 -15.70
C LEU A 497 45.85 36.15 -14.77
N ASP A 498 44.56 36.15 -15.11
CA ASP A 498 43.46 36.11 -14.12
C ASP A 498 42.13 35.56 -14.72
N ARG A 499 41.65 34.44 -14.18
CA ARG A 499 40.28 33.92 -14.37
C ARG A 499 39.73 33.26 -13.10
N GLY A 500 39.99 33.85 -11.92
CA GLY A 500 39.47 33.33 -10.64
C GLY A 500 38.07 33.83 -10.28
N HIS A 501 37.91 35.15 -10.15
CA HIS A 501 36.86 35.71 -9.29
C HIS A 501 35.58 36.22 -10.00
N ALA A 502 35.51 36.17 -11.33
CA ALA A 502 34.38 36.74 -12.08
C ALA A 502 33.11 35.85 -12.15
N GLN A 503 33.22 34.56 -11.78
CA GLN A 503 32.16 33.56 -12.04
C GLN A 503 31.05 33.58 -10.97
N THR A 504 31.43 33.65 -9.69
CA THR A 504 30.53 33.51 -8.52
C THR A 504 29.53 34.68 -8.37
N ALA A 505 29.92 35.89 -8.77
CA ALA A 505 29.03 37.06 -8.72
C ALA A 505 27.92 37.02 -9.79
N ARG A 506 28.14 36.35 -10.91
CA ARG A 506 27.16 36.26 -12.03
C ARG A 506 26.05 35.25 -11.74
N THR A 507 26.33 34.16 -11.02
CA THR A 507 25.31 33.16 -10.62
C THR A 507 24.30 33.71 -9.62
N MET A 508 24.73 34.44 -8.59
CA MET A 508 23.80 35.04 -7.62
C MET A 508 22.87 36.08 -8.26
N LYS A 509 23.37 36.96 -9.14
CA LYS A 509 22.53 37.92 -9.87
C LYS A 509 21.50 37.24 -10.78
N ARG A 510 21.87 36.14 -11.46
CA ARG A 510 20.91 35.34 -12.26
C ARG A 510 19.81 34.71 -11.40
N LYS A 511 20.13 34.11 -10.24
CA LYS A 511 19.12 33.50 -9.34
C LYS A 511 18.11 34.53 -8.81
N ARG A 512 18.55 35.72 -8.37
CA ARG A 512 17.64 36.79 -7.89
C ARG A 512 16.70 37.33 -8.98
N ILE A 513 17.19 37.50 -10.21
CA ILE A 513 16.35 37.97 -11.35
C ILE A 513 15.28 36.93 -11.72
N SER A 514 15.64 35.64 -11.72
CA SER A 514 14.69 34.55 -12.03
C SER A 514 13.48 34.55 -11.10
N PHE A 515 13.70 34.69 -9.79
CA PHE A 515 12.63 34.66 -8.78
C PHE A 515 11.67 35.85 -8.91
N ALA A 516 12.21 37.05 -9.17
CA ALA A 516 11.40 38.25 -9.43
C ALA A 516 10.55 38.12 -10.71
N THR A 517 11.07 37.46 -11.75
CA THR A 517 10.33 37.24 -13.01
C THR A 517 9.17 36.26 -12.82
N GLN A 518 9.36 35.20 -12.02
CA GLN A 518 8.30 34.23 -11.69
C GLN A 518 7.15 34.88 -10.90
N LEU A 519 7.45 35.75 -9.93
CA LEU A 519 6.45 36.55 -9.21
C LEU A 519 5.69 37.51 -10.14
N ALA A 520 6.37 38.17 -11.08
CA ALA A 520 5.73 39.06 -12.04
C ALA A 520 4.75 38.31 -12.98
N CYS A 521 5.10 37.10 -13.44
CA CYS A 521 4.20 36.27 -14.24
C CYS A 521 2.95 35.84 -13.46
N LEU A 522 3.10 35.44 -12.19
CA LEU A 522 1.97 35.11 -11.31
C LEU A 522 1.03 36.32 -11.09
N ALA A 523 1.59 37.52 -10.90
CA ALA A 523 0.81 38.75 -10.78
C ALA A 523 0.03 39.08 -12.06
N LEU A 524 0.61 38.89 -13.25
CA LEU A 524 -0.10 39.12 -14.53
C LEU A 524 -1.27 38.16 -14.72
N VAL A 525 -1.11 36.87 -14.38
CA VAL A 525 -2.19 35.86 -14.47
C VAL A 525 -3.31 36.16 -13.48
N ALA A 526 -2.98 36.60 -12.25
CA ALA A 526 -3.98 37.04 -11.29
C ALA A 526 -4.77 38.27 -11.80
N LEU A 527 -4.08 39.23 -12.43
CA LEU A 527 -4.73 40.41 -13.01
C LEU A 527 -5.69 40.07 -14.15
N THR A 528 -5.27 39.24 -15.12
CA THR A 528 -6.15 38.87 -16.24
C THR A 528 -7.39 38.12 -15.76
N LEU A 529 -7.24 37.18 -14.81
CA LEU A 529 -8.38 36.48 -14.21
C LEU A 529 -9.34 37.43 -13.46
N TYR A 530 -8.81 38.45 -12.79
CA TYR A 530 -9.62 39.49 -12.13
C TYR A 530 -10.42 40.34 -13.14
N PHE A 531 -9.81 40.76 -14.25
CA PHE A 531 -10.50 41.50 -15.30
C PHE A 531 -11.52 40.63 -16.07
N SER A 532 -11.20 39.37 -16.37
CA SER A 532 -12.15 38.43 -17.01
C SER A 532 -13.39 38.17 -16.15
N ARG A 533 -13.27 38.12 -14.82
CA ARG A 533 -14.43 38.02 -13.92
C ARG A 533 -15.38 39.22 -13.99
N ARG A 534 -14.91 40.42 -14.33
CA ARG A 534 -15.77 41.61 -14.43
C ARG A 534 -16.69 41.61 -15.67
N GLN A 535 -16.33 40.93 -16.75
CA GLN A 535 -17.16 40.87 -17.97
C GLN A 535 -18.35 39.91 -17.85
N LEU A 536 -18.30 38.93 -16.94
CA LEU A 536 -19.42 38.00 -16.69
C LEU A 536 -20.53 38.58 -15.79
N ALA A 537 -20.39 39.81 -15.30
CA ALA A 537 -21.34 40.46 -14.38
C ALA A 537 -22.42 41.33 -15.07
N GLN A 538 -22.55 41.26 -16.40
CA GLN A 538 -23.38 42.18 -17.21
C GLN A 538 -24.47 41.50 -18.07
N LEU A 539 -24.98 40.34 -17.64
CA LEU A 539 -26.20 39.75 -18.23
C LEU A 539 -27.46 40.24 -17.49
N PRO A 540 -28.58 40.55 -18.18
CA PRO A 540 -29.78 41.11 -17.54
C PRO A 540 -30.47 40.12 -16.60
N ARG A 541 -30.95 40.62 -15.45
CA ARG A 541 -31.87 39.89 -14.58
C ARG A 541 -33.32 40.03 -15.07
N PRO A 542 -34.09 38.95 -15.25
CA PRO A 542 -35.55 39.03 -15.35
C PRO A 542 -36.17 39.61 -14.08
N SER A 543 -37.32 40.29 -14.24
CA SER A 543 -38.03 40.99 -13.18
C SER A 543 -38.93 40.08 -12.33
N LEU A 544 -38.98 40.35 -11.02
CA LEU A 544 -39.96 39.75 -10.10
C LEU A 544 -41.38 40.25 -10.38
N LEU A 545 -42.35 39.32 -10.39
CA LEU A 545 -43.76 39.57 -10.07
C LEU A 545 -44.27 38.45 -9.15
N SER A 546 -45.25 38.78 -8.31
CA SER A 546 -45.73 37.94 -7.20
C SER A 546 -46.87 36.99 -7.57
N GLY A 547 -46.84 35.77 -7.03
CA GLY A 547 -47.94 34.81 -7.05
C GLY A 547 -47.87 33.88 -5.82
N ASN A 548 -49.03 33.45 -5.31
CA ASN A 548 -49.15 32.72 -4.04
C ASN A 548 -49.28 31.19 -4.22
N SER A 549 -48.95 30.49 -3.14
CA SER A 549 -49.50 29.21 -2.67
C SER A 549 -49.34 27.90 -3.49
N ASN A 550 -48.81 26.90 -2.78
CA ASN A 550 -48.96 25.45 -2.94
C ASN A 550 -48.20 24.71 -4.04
N GLU A 551 -47.99 23.42 -3.74
CA GLU A 551 -47.45 22.32 -4.54
C GLU A 551 -45.92 22.29 -4.80
N THR A 552 -45.43 21.07 -5.03
CA THR A 552 -44.03 20.65 -4.88
C THR A 552 -43.19 20.80 -6.14
N PRO A 553 -41.92 21.25 -6.06
CA PRO A 553 -40.92 21.06 -7.10
C PRO A 553 -39.99 19.87 -6.79
N ALA A 554 -39.88 18.94 -7.74
CA ALA A 554 -38.82 17.93 -7.74
C ALA A 554 -37.55 18.45 -8.44
N GLY A 555 -36.40 17.78 -8.22
CA GLY A 555 -35.24 17.88 -9.12
C GLY A 555 -33.96 18.49 -8.53
N SER A 556 -33.29 17.78 -7.63
CA SER A 556 -31.88 18.03 -7.27
C SER A 556 -31.18 16.73 -6.86
N ASN A 557 -30.88 15.87 -7.84
CA ASN A 557 -30.25 14.57 -7.61
C ASN A 557 -28.74 14.72 -7.29
N ASN A 558 -28.43 14.99 -6.03
CA ASN A 558 -27.11 14.79 -5.43
C ASN A 558 -27.20 13.64 -4.41
N GLY A 559 -26.47 12.54 -4.63
CA GLY A 559 -26.04 11.56 -3.60
C GLY A 559 -27.10 10.66 -2.94
N ALA A 560 -28.23 11.23 -2.50
CA ALA A 560 -29.14 10.59 -1.55
C ALA A 560 -29.67 9.23 -2.01
N LEU A 561 -29.62 8.25 -1.10
CA LEU A 561 -30.27 6.96 -1.26
C LEU A 561 -31.79 7.14 -1.45
N SER A 562 -32.41 6.29 -2.28
CA SER A 562 -33.87 6.30 -2.39
C SER A 562 -34.51 5.78 -1.10
N GLN A 563 -35.73 6.23 -0.79
CA GLN A 563 -36.45 5.81 0.43
C GLN A 563 -36.52 4.27 0.57
N GLY A 564 -36.85 3.56 -0.52
CA GLY A 564 -36.88 2.09 -0.51
C GLY A 564 -35.48 1.44 -0.36
N SER A 565 -34.41 2.12 -0.82
CA SER A 565 -33.03 1.67 -0.57
C SER A 565 -32.68 1.83 0.91
N LEU A 566 -33.05 2.96 1.52
CA LEU A 566 -32.83 3.25 2.93
C LEU A 566 -33.55 2.23 3.84
N GLU A 567 -34.82 1.94 3.52
CA GLU A 567 -35.63 0.92 4.18
C GLU A 567 -35.00 -0.48 4.05
N ALA A 568 -34.49 -0.86 2.87
CA ALA A 568 -33.79 -2.13 2.68
C ALA A 568 -32.51 -2.25 3.53
N TYR A 569 -31.72 -1.17 3.67
CA TYR A 569 -30.53 -1.17 4.54
C TYR A 569 -30.90 -1.31 6.02
N VAL A 570 -31.88 -0.55 6.51
CA VAL A 570 -32.35 -0.64 7.90
C VAL A 570 -32.91 -2.03 8.20
N LYS A 571 -33.73 -2.58 7.28
CA LYS A 571 -34.27 -3.94 7.36
C LYS A 571 -33.16 -4.99 7.40
N ALA A 572 -32.18 -4.94 6.49
CA ALA A 572 -31.08 -5.90 6.47
C ALA A 572 -30.22 -5.86 7.76
N ILE A 573 -30.04 -4.69 8.36
CA ILE A 573 -29.35 -4.53 9.66
C ILE A 573 -30.18 -5.14 10.80
N MET A 574 -31.48 -4.83 10.85
CA MET A 574 -32.35 -5.27 11.95
C MET A 574 -32.84 -6.71 11.82
N GLU A 575 -32.80 -7.32 10.64
CA GLU A 575 -33.24 -8.70 10.36
C GLU A 575 -32.07 -9.59 9.89
N PRO A 576 -31.47 -10.42 10.76
CA PRO A 576 -30.37 -11.33 10.39
C PRO A 576 -30.76 -12.40 9.36
N GLY A 577 -32.06 -12.69 9.25
CA GLY A 577 -32.61 -13.60 8.24
C GLY A 577 -32.77 -12.97 6.84
N ASP A 578 -32.66 -11.64 6.72
CA ASP A 578 -32.80 -10.97 5.44
C ASP A 578 -31.61 -11.23 4.51
N LYS A 579 -31.90 -11.31 3.21
CA LYS A 579 -30.95 -11.57 2.12
C LYS A 579 -31.25 -10.72 0.88
N GLU A 580 -31.94 -9.59 1.06
CA GLU A 580 -32.28 -8.65 -0.01
C GLU A 580 -31.07 -7.84 -0.44
N LEU A 581 -30.22 -7.47 0.53
CA LEU A 581 -28.90 -6.89 0.30
C LEU A 581 -27.79 -7.95 0.45
N PRO A 582 -26.74 -7.90 -0.38
CA PRO A 582 -25.58 -8.79 -0.24
C PRO A 582 -24.79 -8.43 1.03
N ARG A 583 -24.35 -9.45 1.77
CA ARG A 583 -23.44 -9.35 2.92
C ARG A 583 -22.65 -10.64 3.10
N MET A 584 -21.61 -10.63 3.94
CA MET A 584 -20.94 -11.85 4.38
C MET A 584 -21.90 -12.70 5.23
N GLU A 585 -22.08 -13.95 4.82
CA GLU A 585 -22.79 -14.95 5.62
C GLU A 585 -21.96 -15.33 6.86
N CYS A 586 -22.62 -15.53 7.99
CA CYS A 586 -21.99 -15.96 9.24
C CYS A 586 -22.64 -17.27 9.74
N PRO A 587 -21.91 -18.11 10.51
CA PRO A 587 -22.48 -19.31 11.10
C PRO A 587 -23.58 -18.95 12.10
N GLN A 588 -24.52 -19.88 12.31
CA GLN A 588 -25.53 -19.74 13.36
C GLN A 588 -24.84 -19.68 14.73
N LEU A 589 -25.18 -18.67 15.52
CA LEU A 589 -24.55 -18.40 16.80
C LEU A 589 -24.67 -19.58 17.78
N SER A 590 -23.54 -20.23 18.10
CA SER A 590 -23.47 -21.27 19.12
C SER A 590 -23.49 -20.65 20.52
N ILE A 591 -24.66 -20.66 21.17
CA ILE A 591 -24.92 -19.84 22.36
C ILE A 591 -24.36 -20.40 23.68
N SER A 592 -23.88 -21.66 23.74
CA SER A 592 -23.51 -22.32 25.00
C SER A 592 -22.32 -21.64 25.68
N ARG A 593 -21.15 -21.59 25.02
CA ARG A 593 -19.90 -20.97 25.49
C ARG A 593 -20.16 -19.57 26.05
N TYR A 594 -20.92 -18.77 25.31
CA TYR A 594 -21.17 -17.35 25.62
C TYR A 594 -22.27 -17.10 26.66
N ASN A 595 -22.98 -18.10 27.17
CA ASN A 595 -24.11 -17.88 28.08
C ASN A 595 -23.72 -17.24 29.42
N HIS A 596 -22.48 -17.35 29.88
CA HIS A 596 -21.99 -16.66 31.09
C HIS A 596 -21.85 -15.13 30.94
N LEU A 597 -21.98 -14.60 29.71
CA LEU A 597 -22.04 -13.15 29.44
C LEU A 597 -23.43 -12.55 29.71
N LYS A 598 -24.48 -13.40 29.73
CA LYS A 598 -25.85 -13.07 30.14
C LYS A 598 -25.94 -12.99 31.67
N PRO A 599 -26.94 -12.30 32.25
CA PRO A 599 -27.03 -12.17 33.69
C PRO A 599 -27.58 -13.45 34.33
N SER A 600 -27.04 -13.84 35.48
CA SER A 600 -27.60 -14.90 36.35
C SER A 600 -28.67 -14.39 37.32
N VAL A 601 -28.79 -13.07 37.48
CA VAL A 601 -29.72 -12.38 38.39
C VAL A 601 -30.23 -11.10 37.71
N PRO A 602 -31.52 -10.71 37.84
CA PRO A 602 -32.01 -9.43 37.34
C PRO A 602 -31.21 -8.24 37.88
N ILE A 603 -30.90 -7.29 37.00
CA ILE A 603 -30.15 -6.07 37.32
C ILE A 603 -30.94 -5.21 38.33
N ARG A 604 -30.24 -4.64 39.31
CA ARG A 604 -30.80 -3.78 40.37
C ARG A 604 -30.40 -2.31 40.27
N ASP A 605 -29.35 -2.00 39.51
CA ASP A 605 -28.74 -0.68 39.39
C ASP A 605 -28.64 -0.26 37.91
N PRO A 606 -28.59 1.04 37.57
CA PRO A 606 -28.69 1.55 36.21
C PRO A 606 -27.39 1.39 35.37
N GLU A 607 -26.61 0.36 35.65
CA GLU A 607 -25.27 0.13 35.10
C GLU A 607 -25.31 -0.71 33.82
N ILE A 608 -24.58 -0.27 32.80
CA ILE A 608 -24.48 -0.85 31.47
C ILE A 608 -23.14 -1.62 31.37
N PRO A 609 -23.14 -2.98 31.39
CA PRO A 609 -21.91 -3.76 31.38
C PRO A 609 -21.19 -3.83 30.02
N TYR A 610 -21.82 -3.39 28.93
CA TYR A 610 -21.27 -3.45 27.57
C TYR A 610 -21.45 -2.13 26.81
N PHE A 611 -20.36 -1.52 26.34
CA PHE A 611 -20.37 -0.29 25.56
C PHE A 611 -19.74 -0.53 24.18
N PHE A 612 -20.56 -0.56 23.13
CA PHE A 612 -20.11 -0.68 21.75
C PHE A 612 -19.72 0.70 21.20
N ALA A 613 -18.52 0.82 20.63
CA ALA A 613 -17.97 2.05 20.08
C ALA A 613 -17.51 1.84 18.64
N LEU A 614 -17.96 2.69 17.71
CA LEU A 614 -17.55 2.65 16.31
C LEU A 614 -17.25 4.06 15.79
N ASP A 615 -16.30 4.14 14.87
CA ASP A 615 -15.93 5.33 14.09
C ASP A 615 -15.99 4.92 12.62
N LEU A 616 -16.95 5.48 11.86
CA LEU A 616 -17.36 4.97 10.56
C LEU A 616 -17.31 6.06 9.49
N ARG A 617 -16.79 5.69 8.32
CA ARG A 617 -16.73 6.56 7.15
C ARG A 617 -16.76 5.74 5.87
N ASP A 618 -17.62 6.11 4.92
CA ASP A 618 -17.68 5.52 3.58
C ASP A 618 -17.86 3.97 3.64
N CYS A 619 -18.78 3.52 4.53
CA CYS A 619 -18.97 2.14 5.00
C CYS A 619 -20.27 1.48 4.51
N LEU A 620 -21.06 2.10 3.61
CA LEU A 620 -22.44 1.68 3.33
C LEU A 620 -22.54 0.20 2.95
N ASN A 621 -21.58 -0.28 2.17
CA ASN A 621 -21.50 -1.66 1.69
C ASN A 621 -21.38 -2.71 2.80
N ILE A 622 -20.78 -2.38 3.96
CA ILE A 622 -20.57 -3.33 5.06
C ILE A 622 -21.56 -3.18 6.22
N LEU A 623 -22.36 -2.10 6.29
CA LEU A 623 -23.31 -1.88 7.38
C LEU A 623 -24.25 -3.09 7.66
N PRO A 624 -24.80 -3.79 6.64
CA PRO A 624 -25.65 -4.97 6.87
C PRO A 624 -24.95 -6.15 7.57
N ARG A 625 -23.62 -6.22 7.52
CA ARG A 625 -22.83 -7.21 8.28
C ARG A 625 -22.33 -6.64 9.60
N LEU A 626 -21.70 -5.47 9.57
CA LEU A 626 -21.07 -4.83 10.73
C LEU A 626 -22.09 -4.48 11.81
N ILE A 627 -23.07 -3.62 11.50
CA ILE A 627 -24.08 -3.20 12.48
C ILE A 627 -25.09 -4.34 12.73
N GLY A 628 -25.36 -5.17 11.72
CA GLY A 628 -26.15 -6.40 11.90
C GLY A 628 -25.58 -7.30 13.01
N SER A 629 -24.27 -7.56 13.00
CA SER A 629 -23.60 -8.33 14.07
C SER A 629 -23.71 -7.67 15.44
N VAL A 630 -23.57 -6.35 15.52
CA VAL A 630 -23.71 -5.59 16.77
C VAL A 630 -25.15 -5.72 17.31
N VAL A 631 -26.17 -5.59 16.46
CA VAL A 631 -27.58 -5.76 16.85
C VAL A 631 -27.89 -7.21 17.27
N GLU A 632 -27.35 -8.22 16.58
CA GLU A 632 -27.44 -9.63 16.99
C GLU A 632 -26.85 -9.87 18.39
N VAL A 633 -25.69 -9.27 18.68
CA VAL A 633 -25.01 -9.41 19.97
C VAL A 633 -25.70 -8.62 21.09
N ILE A 634 -26.18 -7.41 20.82
CA ILE A 634 -26.99 -6.63 21.77
C ILE A 634 -28.25 -7.41 22.18
N ARG A 635 -28.93 -8.05 21.22
CA ARG A 635 -30.07 -8.95 21.47
C ARG A 635 -29.67 -10.20 22.28
N PHE A 636 -28.48 -10.75 22.05
CA PHE A 636 -27.97 -11.89 22.83
C PHE A 636 -27.61 -11.53 24.27
N LEU A 637 -26.99 -10.38 24.50
CA LEU A 637 -26.50 -9.96 25.81
C LEU A 637 -27.61 -9.42 26.72
N GLY A 638 -28.71 -8.93 26.14
CA GLY A 638 -29.75 -8.13 26.80
C GLY A 638 -29.60 -6.67 26.38
N PRO A 639 -30.51 -6.09 25.56
CA PRO A 639 -30.32 -4.74 25.04
C PRO A 639 -30.23 -3.67 26.12
N GLU A 640 -30.98 -3.82 27.21
CA GLU A 640 -30.94 -2.96 28.40
C GLU A 640 -29.58 -2.95 29.13
N ARG A 641 -28.69 -3.87 28.75
CA ARG A 641 -27.32 -4.04 29.26
C ARG A 641 -26.27 -3.47 28.31
N CYS A 642 -26.72 -2.82 27.23
CA CYS A 642 -25.88 -2.35 26.14
C CYS A 642 -26.05 -0.83 25.92
N ALA A 643 -24.94 -0.20 25.56
CA ALA A 643 -24.93 1.09 24.88
C ALA A 643 -24.20 0.94 23.55
N LEU A 644 -24.67 1.64 22.52
CA LEU A 644 -24.07 1.72 21.20
C LEU A 644 -23.74 3.18 20.90
N SER A 645 -22.49 3.47 20.56
CA SER A 645 -21.99 4.81 20.25
C SER A 645 -21.30 4.78 18.90
N ILE A 646 -21.82 5.57 17.95
CA ILE A 646 -21.31 5.66 16.59
C ILE A 646 -20.95 7.10 16.27
N VAL A 647 -19.71 7.30 15.84
CA VAL A 647 -19.22 8.52 15.17
C VAL A 647 -19.21 8.28 13.66
N GLU A 648 -19.66 9.25 12.89
CA GLU A 648 -19.80 9.18 11.44
C GLU A 648 -19.09 10.36 10.76
N GLY A 649 -18.30 10.10 9.72
CA GLY A 649 -17.37 11.09 9.14
C GLY A 649 -17.91 12.01 8.03
N HIS A 650 -19.22 12.28 7.92
CA HIS A 650 -19.84 12.91 6.75
C HIS A 650 -19.48 12.16 5.44
N SER A 651 -20.00 10.94 5.31
CA SER A 651 -19.74 10.02 4.19
C SER A 651 -20.63 10.32 2.96
N PRO A 652 -20.07 10.65 1.78
CA PRO A 652 -20.86 10.87 0.55
C PRO A 652 -21.52 9.62 -0.07
N ASP A 653 -21.38 8.43 0.52
CA ASP A 653 -21.86 7.17 -0.04
C ASP A 653 -23.30 6.77 0.37
N GLY A 654 -23.84 7.37 1.44
CA GLY A 654 -25.13 7.01 2.05
C GLY A 654 -25.03 6.41 3.46
N THR A 655 -23.82 6.24 4.01
CA THR A 655 -23.59 5.71 5.37
C THR A 655 -24.31 6.53 6.45
N GLY A 656 -24.21 7.86 6.38
CA GLY A 656 -24.83 8.76 7.37
C GLY A 656 -26.35 8.68 7.37
N GLU A 657 -26.98 8.62 6.20
CA GLU A 657 -28.42 8.46 6.04
C GLU A 657 -28.92 7.15 6.65
N VAL A 658 -28.23 6.02 6.41
CA VAL A 658 -28.60 4.72 7.00
C VAL A 658 -28.47 4.74 8.51
N LEU A 659 -27.34 5.23 9.06
CA LEU A 659 -27.12 5.30 10.51
C LEU A 659 -28.10 6.25 11.22
N GLN A 660 -28.53 7.32 10.54
CA GLN A 660 -29.54 8.24 11.03
C GLN A 660 -30.95 7.65 10.98
N ALA A 661 -31.30 6.87 9.95
CA ALA A 661 -32.60 6.20 9.84
C ALA A 661 -32.73 5.02 10.83
N LEU A 662 -31.65 4.27 11.02
CA LEU A 662 -31.56 3.14 11.95
C LEU A 662 -31.88 3.53 13.40
N LYS A 663 -31.72 4.82 13.75
CA LYS A 663 -32.06 5.34 15.08
C LYS A 663 -33.46 4.91 15.55
N THR A 664 -34.48 5.01 14.69
CA THR A 664 -35.86 4.70 15.09
C THR A 664 -36.02 3.25 15.55
N GLU A 665 -35.33 2.31 14.89
CA GLU A 665 -35.35 0.90 15.24
C GLU A 665 -34.47 0.58 16.46
N LEU A 666 -33.37 1.33 16.65
CA LEU A 666 -32.52 1.26 17.85
C LEU A 666 -33.12 1.95 19.08
N ASP A 667 -34.10 2.84 18.92
CA ASP A 667 -34.90 3.41 20.02
C ASP A 667 -36.06 2.45 20.42
N ILE A 668 -36.45 1.50 19.55
CA ILE A 668 -37.44 0.44 19.83
C ILE A 668 -36.78 -0.76 20.53
N LEU A 669 -35.57 -1.14 20.10
CA LEU A 669 -34.70 -2.05 20.84
C LEU A 669 -34.27 -1.34 22.14
N PRO A 670 -34.44 -1.90 23.36
CA PRO A 670 -34.20 -1.14 24.60
C PRO A 670 -32.71 -0.96 24.98
N THR A 671 -31.86 -0.69 23.99
CA THR A 671 -30.44 -0.32 24.12
C THR A 671 -30.30 1.19 24.23
N THR A 672 -29.22 1.67 24.86
CA THR A 672 -28.88 3.10 24.76
C THR A 672 -28.18 3.36 23.42
N TYR A 673 -28.62 4.34 22.63
CA TYR A 673 -27.98 4.69 21.35
C TYR A 673 -27.50 6.15 21.31
N TYR A 674 -26.23 6.33 20.96
CA TYR A 674 -25.57 7.61 20.73
C TYR A 674 -25.10 7.66 19.27
N PHE A 675 -25.49 8.71 18.55
CA PHE A 675 -25.06 8.97 17.18
C PHE A 675 -24.51 10.39 17.07
N GLN A 676 -23.34 10.54 16.47
CA GLN A 676 -22.69 11.81 16.20
C GLN A 676 -22.12 11.79 14.77
N SER A 677 -22.22 12.89 14.03
CA SER A 677 -21.58 13.06 12.73
C SER A 677 -20.63 14.27 12.74
N THR A 678 -19.54 14.24 11.96
CA THR A 678 -18.40 15.17 12.13
C THR A 678 -17.57 15.40 10.87
N ASP A 679 -17.13 16.65 10.67
CA ASP A 679 -16.22 17.08 9.59
C ASP A 679 -14.75 16.66 9.81
N ILE A 680 -14.43 15.88 10.85
CA ILE A 680 -13.06 15.45 11.14
C ILE A 680 -12.65 14.33 10.17
N ASP A 681 -12.15 14.73 9.00
CA ASP A 681 -11.55 13.83 8.02
C ASP A 681 -10.08 13.49 8.38
N PRO A 682 -9.75 12.24 8.78
CA PRO A 682 -8.39 11.85 9.16
C PRO A 682 -7.44 11.64 7.97
N THR A 683 -7.92 11.66 6.73
CA THR A 683 -7.07 11.51 5.52
C THR A 683 -6.24 12.77 5.23
N HIS A 684 -6.61 13.91 5.80
CA HIS A 684 -5.94 15.20 5.61
C HIS A 684 -5.34 15.77 6.92
N GLY A 685 -4.04 16.07 6.91
CA GLY A 685 -3.34 16.72 8.03
C GLY A 685 -2.70 15.71 8.99
N ASP A 686 -2.79 15.96 10.30
CA ASP A 686 -2.35 15.02 11.33
C ASP A 686 -3.39 13.90 11.47
N ARG A 687 -3.12 12.76 10.81
CA ARG A 687 -3.99 11.58 10.85
C ARG A 687 -4.12 11.00 12.25
N ILE A 688 -3.04 10.96 13.03
CA ILE A 688 -3.00 10.25 14.33
C ILE A 688 -3.77 11.06 15.37
N ALA A 689 -3.53 12.37 15.46
CA ALA A 689 -4.29 13.24 16.36
C ALA A 689 -5.80 13.30 15.99
N LYS A 690 -6.13 13.21 14.70
CA LYS A 690 -7.53 13.15 14.24
C LYS A 690 -8.24 11.83 14.57
N LEU A 691 -7.61 10.68 14.28
CA LEU A 691 -8.15 9.38 14.66
C LEU A 691 -8.32 9.28 16.18
N ALA A 692 -7.34 9.77 16.95
CA ALA A 692 -7.46 9.88 18.40
C ALA A 692 -8.65 10.75 18.83
N THR A 693 -8.92 11.85 18.14
CA THR A 693 -10.09 12.70 18.40
C THR A 693 -11.40 11.96 18.12
N LEU A 694 -11.51 11.26 16.98
CA LEU A 694 -12.68 10.48 16.59
C LEU A 694 -12.96 9.32 17.56
N ARG A 695 -11.95 8.51 17.90
CA ARG A 695 -12.10 7.43 18.89
C ARG A 695 -12.50 7.96 20.27
N ASN A 696 -11.96 9.11 20.70
CA ASN A 696 -12.39 9.78 21.93
C ASN A 696 -13.85 10.28 21.85
N MET A 697 -14.33 10.75 20.69
CA MET A 697 -15.74 11.11 20.49
C MET A 697 -16.66 9.89 20.62
N ALA A 698 -16.24 8.72 20.11
CA ALA A 698 -17.00 7.47 20.25
C ALA A 698 -17.09 7.01 21.71
N LEU A 699 -16.03 7.20 22.52
CA LEU A 699 -16.04 6.91 23.97
C LEU A 699 -16.68 8.01 24.83
N GLN A 700 -16.87 9.22 24.29
CA GLN A 700 -17.32 10.39 25.04
C GLN A 700 -18.61 10.18 25.87
N PRO A 701 -19.64 9.45 25.41
CA PRO A 701 -20.84 9.22 26.21
C PRO A 701 -20.57 8.55 27.57
N MET A 702 -19.55 7.70 27.69
CA MET A 702 -19.16 7.10 28.97
C MET A 702 -18.73 8.17 29.99
N LEU A 703 -17.98 9.17 29.53
CA LEU A 703 -17.48 10.28 30.34
C LEU A 703 -18.57 11.30 30.70
N LEU A 704 -19.62 11.41 29.88
CA LEU A 704 -20.78 12.28 30.10
C LEU A 704 -21.85 11.66 30.99
N HIS A 705 -21.95 10.32 31.02
CA HIS A 705 -22.93 9.58 31.81
C HIS A 705 -22.29 8.63 32.86
N PRO A 706 -21.43 9.12 33.79
CA PRO A 706 -20.68 8.30 34.76
C PRO A 706 -21.54 7.70 35.89
N LYS A 707 -22.88 7.64 35.72
CA LYS A 707 -23.81 6.86 36.55
C LYS A 707 -24.32 5.60 35.85
N SER A 708 -24.08 5.48 34.54
CA SER A 708 -24.52 4.37 33.69
C SER A 708 -23.38 3.41 33.34
N PHE A 709 -22.13 3.76 33.67
CA PHE A 709 -20.94 2.99 33.34
C PHE A 709 -19.99 2.95 34.55
N SER A 710 -19.32 1.82 34.74
CA SER A 710 -18.42 1.56 35.87
C SER A 710 -17.01 1.20 35.39
N ALA A 711 -16.15 0.77 36.31
CA ALA A 711 -14.87 0.14 35.99
C ALA A 711 -15.04 -1.24 35.33
N ASP A 712 -16.14 -1.96 35.63
CA ASP A 712 -16.40 -3.32 35.15
C ASP A 712 -17.05 -3.35 33.76
N THR A 713 -17.64 -2.23 33.31
CA THR A 713 -18.12 -2.04 31.93
C THR A 713 -17.03 -2.48 30.94
N THR A 714 -17.41 -3.33 29.99
CA THR A 714 -16.52 -3.76 28.91
C THR A 714 -16.82 -2.92 27.68
N VAL A 715 -15.83 -2.18 27.20
CA VAL A 715 -15.89 -1.49 25.92
C VAL A 715 -15.60 -2.50 24.82
N VAL A 716 -16.37 -2.46 23.73
CA VAL A 716 -16.11 -3.19 22.48
C VAL A 716 -15.99 -2.16 21.37
N PHE A 717 -14.77 -1.93 20.89
CA PHE A 717 -14.52 -0.99 19.81
C PHE A 717 -14.31 -1.75 18.50
N ILE A 718 -15.06 -1.40 17.47
CA ILE A 718 -15.05 -2.07 16.16
C ILE A 718 -14.80 -1.02 15.08
N ASN A 719 -13.81 -1.27 14.20
CA ASN A 719 -13.56 -0.45 13.03
C ASN A 719 -14.52 -0.83 11.86
N ASP A 720 -14.21 -0.37 10.65
CA ASP A 720 -14.86 -0.63 9.37
C ASP A 720 -14.64 -2.08 8.83
N VAL A 721 -15.01 -3.09 9.63
CA VAL A 721 -14.73 -4.52 9.33
C VAL A 721 -15.98 -5.39 9.15
N ALA A 722 -15.90 -6.34 8.22
CA ALA A 722 -16.87 -7.43 8.07
C ALA A 722 -16.65 -8.47 9.18
N ILE A 723 -17.42 -8.33 10.26
CA ILE A 723 -17.35 -9.12 11.50
C ILE A 723 -18.62 -9.98 11.69
N CYS A 724 -18.50 -11.15 12.31
CA CYS A 724 -19.63 -12.02 12.68
C CYS A 724 -20.05 -11.85 14.17
N PRO A 725 -21.28 -12.26 14.55
CA PRO A 725 -21.73 -12.19 15.95
C PRO A 725 -20.87 -13.01 16.92
N GLU A 726 -20.37 -14.16 16.46
CA GLU A 726 -19.44 -15.02 17.21
C GLU A 726 -18.09 -14.36 17.52
N ASP A 727 -17.56 -13.55 16.59
CA ASP A 727 -16.27 -12.87 16.72
C ASP A 727 -16.29 -11.89 17.90
N ILE A 728 -17.37 -11.12 17.99
CA ILE A 728 -17.61 -10.14 19.06
C ILE A 728 -17.79 -10.85 20.41
N LEU A 729 -18.53 -11.97 20.44
CA LEU A 729 -18.76 -12.72 21.68
C LEU A 729 -17.52 -13.47 22.17
N GLU A 730 -16.63 -13.92 21.28
CA GLU A 730 -15.36 -14.53 21.69
C GLU A 730 -14.39 -13.50 22.27
N LEU A 731 -14.31 -12.28 21.71
CA LEU A 731 -13.55 -11.18 22.35
C LEU A 731 -14.10 -10.85 23.75
N LEU A 732 -15.42 -10.73 23.89
CA LEU A 732 -16.08 -10.51 25.18
C LEU A 732 -15.87 -11.67 26.17
N HIS A 733 -15.86 -12.91 25.68
CA HIS A 733 -15.58 -14.09 26.48
C HIS A 733 -14.13 -14.10 26.96
N GLN A 734 -13.15 -14.02 26.07
CA GLN A 734 -11.73 -14.08 26.43
C GLN A 734 -11.35 -12.92 27.36
N ARG A 735 -11.91 -11.72 27.16
CA ARG A 735 -11.70 -10.58 28.05
C ARG A 735 -12.10 -10.89 29.50
N ARG A 736 -13.16 -11.67 29.71
CA ARG A 736 -13.64 -12.07 31.05
C ARG A 736 -13.03 -13.38 31.56
N HIS A 737 -12.74 -14.33 30.66
CA HIS A 737 -12.23 -15.65 31.02
C HIS A 737 -10.78 -15.60 31.49
N LEU A 738 -9.96 -14.78 30.82
CA LEU A 738 -8.53 -14.60 31.13
C LEU A 738 -8.29 -13.51 32.20
N ASP A 739 -9.37 -12.85 32.66
CA ASP A 739 -9.34 -11.53 33.34
C ASP A 739 -8.37 -10.57 32.63
N ALA A 740 -8.61 -10.35 31.34
CA ALA A 740 -7.79 -9.46 30.54
C ALA A 740 -8.28 -8.01 30.69
N ASP A 741 -7.32 -7.09 30.67
CA ASP A 741 -7.59 -5.66 30.57
C ASP A 741 -7.99 -5.29 29.14
N MET A 742 -7.46 -6.02 28.14
CA MET A 742 -7.77 -5.86 26.72
C MET A 742 -7.61 -7.16 25.92
N THR A 743 -8.49 -7.36 24.93
CA THR A 743 -8.40 -8.43 23.93
C THR A 743 -8.57 -7.87 22.52
N CYS A 744 -7.88 -8.46 21.54
CA CYS A 744 -7.86 -8.01 20.14
C CYS A 744 -8.12 -9.16 19.17
N ALA A 745 -8.82 -8.88 18.07
CA ALA A 745 -8.89 -9.78 16.92
C ALA A 745 -7.58 -9.76 16.10
N PHE A 746 -7.48 -10.61 15.08
CA PHE A 746 -6.62 -10.39 13.92
C PHE A 746 -7.40 -9.76 12.79
N ASP A 747 -6.81 -8.79 12.12
CA ASP A 747 -7.27 -8.27 10.83
C ASP A 747 -6.30 -8.65 9.71
N TRP A 748 -6.82 -8.63 8.49
CA TRP A 748 -6.09 -9.12 7.33
C TRP A 748 -6.34 -8.25 6.09
N THR A 749 -5.29 -8.11 5.30
CA THR A 749 -5.25 -7.38 4.03
C THR A 749 -4.48 -8.18 2.98
N TYR A 750 -4.40 -7.66 1.75
CA TYR A 750 -3.70 -8.27 0.61
C TYR A 750 -3.99 -9.77 0.47
N VAL A 751 -5.28 -10.12 0.49
CA VAL A 751 -5.73 -11.51 0.60
C VAL A 751 -5.35 -12.31 -0.65
N GLY A 752 -4.81 -13.49 -0.41
CA GLY A 752 -4.29 -14.41 -1.40
C GLY A 752 -4.02 -15.76 -0.73
N ARG A 753 -3.01 -16.51 -1.17
CA ARG A 753 -2.61 -17.77 -0.52
C ARG A 753 -2.22 -17.56 0.94
N ASP A 754 -1.46 -16.51 1.22
CA ASP A 754 -0.87 -16.21 2.52
C ASP A 754 -1.27 -14.75 2.89
N PRO A 755 -2.45 -14.53 3.52
CA PRO A 755 -2.96 -13.19 3.80
C PRO A 755 -2.04 -12.39 4.73
N THR A 756 -1.90 -11.10 4.47
CA THR A 756 -1.03 -10.19 5.23
C THR A 756 -1.76 -9.64 6.44
N PHE A 757 -1.16 -9.70 7.63
CA PHE A 757 -1.66 -9.03 8.84
C PHE A 757 -1.60 -7.50 8.66
N TYR A 758 -2.69 -6.78 8.95
CA TYR A 758 -2.82 -5.36 8.57
C TYR A 758 -2.15 -4.42 9.58
N ASP A 759 -2.52 -4.45 10.86
CA ASP A 759 -2.09 -3.45 11.86
C ASP A 759 -0.69 -3.70 12.48
N VAL A 760 0.25 -4.19 11.68
CA VAL A 760 1.68 -4.38 12.05
C VAL A 760 2.35 -3.09 12.55
N TRP A 761 1.86 -1.93 12.12
CA TRP A 761 2.35 -0.63 12.60
C TRP A 761 2.09 -0.43 14.10
N VAL A 762 0.98 -0.98 14.61
CA VAL A 762 0.50 -0.86 15.98
C VAL A 762 0.95 -2.04 16.85
N ALA A 763 0.91 -3.27 16.32
CA ALA A 763 1.00 -4.48 17.13
C ALA A 763 2.44 -4.86 17.53
N ARG A 764 2.68 -5.10 18.83
CA ARG A 764 3.99 -5.49 19.38
C ARG A 764 3.89 -6.70 20.31
N GLY A 765 4.78 -7.68 20.11
CA GLY A 765 4.87 -8.86 20.98
C GLY A 765 5.43 -8.53 22.37
N MET A 766 5.49 -9.52 23.27
CA MET A 766 6.19 -9.36 24.56
C MET A 766 7.72 -9.35 24.44
N ASN A 767 8.26 -9.60 23.23
CA ASN A 767 9.63 -9.27 22.87
C ASN A 767 9.83 -7.80 22.43
N GLY A 768 8.76 -7.00 22.36
CA GLY A 768 8.77 -5.60 21.93
C GLY A 768 8.91 -5.35 20.43
N ASP A 769 8.99 -6.39 19.59
CA ASP A 769 9.12 -6.33 18.13
C ASP A 769 7.75 -6.37 17.42
N SER A 770 7.71 -6.10 16.12
CA SER A 770 6.54 -6.25 15.25
C SER A 770 6.19 -7.72 14.99
N PHE A 771 4.89 -8.01 14.81
CA PHE A 771 4.38 -9.39 14.64
C PHE A 771 4.98 -10.16 13.46
N PHE A 772 5.55 -9.49 12.45
CA PHE A 772 6.43 -10.09 11.45
C PHE A 772 7.68 -9.22 11.24
N GLU A 773 8.70 -9.79 10.59
CA GLU A 773 9.91 -9.06 10.23
C GLU A 773 9.65 -8.07 9.09
N VAL A 774 9.88 -6.78 9.36
CA VAL A 774 10.08 -5.76 8.32
C VAL A 774 11.59 -5.52 8.24
N PRO A 775 12.28 -5.92 7.15
CA PRO A 775 13.72 -5.69 7.01
C PRO A 775 14.07 -4.20 6.84
N ALA A 776 15.36 -3.88 6.83
CA ALA A 776 15.85 -2.49 6.76
C ALA A 776 15.54 -1.77 5.42
N ASP A 777 15.10 -2.50 4.39
CA ASP A 777 14.62 -1.95 3.12
C ASP A 777 13.11 -1.59 3.13
N GLY A 778 12.42 -1.83 4.26
CA GLY A 778 11.00 -1.60 4.42
C GLY A 778 10.10 -2.61 3.70
N SER A 779 10.65 -3.74 3.22
CA SER A 779 9.90 -4.79 2.52
C SER A 779 8.93 -5.56 3.43
N TRP A 780 7.94 -6.21 2.80
CA TRP A 780 6.89 -6.99 3.46
C TRP A 780 6.92 -8.46 3.01
N ASP A 781 7.98 -8.90 2.33
CA ASP A 781 8.05 -10.22 1.70
C ASP A 781 8.14 -11.37 2.74
N SER A 782 8.39 -11.03 4.00
CA SER A 782 8.33 -11.90 5.18
C SER A 782 6.98 -11.85 5.95
N ALA A 783 5.95 -11.12 5.47
CA ALA A 783 4.72 -10.88 6.24
C ALA A 783 3.83 -12.12 6.50
N TRP A 784 4.10 -13.22 5.81
CA TRP A 784 3.53 -14.55 6.09
C TRP A 784 4.17 -15.22 7.33
N ASN A 785 5.40 -14.84 7.70
CA ASN A 785 6.18 -15.42 8.78
C ASN A 785 5.87 -14.72 10.12
N LEU A 786 4.63 -14.85 10.57
CA LEU A 786 4.18 -14.29 11.84
C LEU A 786 4.91 -14.94 13.03
N PHE A 787 5.29 -14.11 14.01
CA PHE A 787 5.97 -14.47 15.25
C PHE A 787 7.34 -15.17 15.03
N TRP A 788 8.00 -14.82 13.92
CA TRP A 788 9.35 -15.27 13.51
C TRP A 788 10.42 -15.26 14.62
N ASN A 789 10.32 -14.34 15.59
CA ASN A 789 11.22 -14.15 16.72
C ASN A 789 10.54 -14.31 18.09
N ASP A 790 9.34 -14.92 18.13
CA ASP A 790 8.60 -15.20 19.36
C ASP A 790 7.98 -16.63 19.29
N PRO A 791 8.73 -17.67 19.71
CA PRO A 791 8.26 -19.06 19.60
C PRO A 791 7.02 -19.38 20.45
N GLU A 792 6.75 -18.63 21.53
CA GLU A 792 5.53 -18.85 22.33
C GLU A 792 4.31 -18.26 21.61
N ALA A 793 4.40 -17.00 21.15
CA ALA A 793 3.34 -16.38 20.37
C ALA A 793 3.09 -17.17 19.07
N GLN A 794 4.13 -17.69 18.42
CA GLN A 794 4.00 -18.55 17.23
C GLN A 794 3.27 -19.87 17.54
N SER A 795 3.58 -20.51 18.67
CA SER A 795 2.94 -21.76 19.12
C SER A 795 1.47 -21.54 19.51
N ARG A 796 1.16 -20.46 20.24
CA ARG A 796 -0.21 -20.08 20.59
C ARG A 796 -1.01 -19.68 19.34
N TYR A 797 -0.45 -18.82 18.47
CA TYR A 797 -1.05 -18.40 17.20
C TYR A 797 -1.42 -19.58 16.30
N SER A 798 -0.48 -20.50 16.03
CA SER A 798 -0.72 -21.68 15.18
C SER A 798 -1.70 -22.68 15.78
N SER A 799 -1.89 -22.64 17.11
CA SER A 799 -2.91 -23.42 17.84
C SER A 799 -4.24 -22.68 18.02
N HIS A 800 -4.38 -21.48 17.43
CA HIS A 800 -5.50 -20.53 17.61
C HIS A 800 -5.79 -20.07 19.06
N ARG A 801 -4.85 -20.30 19.99
CA ARG A 801 -4.97 -19.95 21.42
C ARG A 801 -4.62 -18.47 21.67
N PRO A 802 -5.26 -17.80 22.65
CA PRO A 802 -4.87 -16.45 23.05
C PRO A 802 -3.41 -16.33 23.52
N PHE A 803 -2.78 -15.18 23.30
CA PHE A 803 -1.42 -14.87 23.77
C PHE A 803 -1.27 -13.38 24.15
N GLN A 804 -0.35 -13.08 25.09
CA GLN A 804 -0.11 -11.70 25.57
C GLN A 804 0.71 -10.89 24.54
N ALA A 805 0.40 -9.60 24.42
CA ALA A 805 1.12 -8.64 23.59
C ALA A 805 1.40 -7.35 24.38
N PHE A 806 2.44 -6.60 24.00
CA PHE A 806 2.62 -5.23 24.53
C PHE A 806 1.54 -4.30 23.96
N SER A 807 1.22 -4.44 22.67
CA SER A 807 0.15 -3.71 22.02
C SER A 807 -0.51 -4.54 20.95
N CYS A 808 -1.84 -4.42 20.85
CA CYS A 808 -2.63 -4.89 19.72
C CYS A 808 -3.85 -3.99 19.59
N TRP A 809 -4.34 -3.79 18.37
CA TRP A 809 -5.63 -3.17 18.07
C TRP A 809 -5.91 -3.39 16.59
N ASN A 810 -6.46 -4.56 16.24
CA ASN A 810 -6.47 -5.02 14.86
C ASN A 810 -7.92 -5.37 14.48
N GLY A 811 -8.56 -4.55 13.64
CA GLY A 811 -9.97 -4.63 13.24
C GLY A 811 -10.99 -4.35 14.36
N ALA A 812 -10.90 -5.07 15.47
CA ALA A 812 -11.78 -4.94 16.64
C ALA A 812 -11.04 -5.29 17.94
N ALA A 813 -11.45 -4.68 19.05
CA ALA A 813 -10.91 -4.95 20.38
C ALA A 813 -11.99 -4.82 21.48
N ALA A 814 -11.85 -5.59 22.56
CA ALA A 814 -12.68 -5.48 23.77
C ALA A 814 -11.82 -5.27 25.02
N PHE A 815 -12.10 -4.24 25.81
CA PHE A 815 -11.25 -3.79 26.93
C PHE A 815 -12.03 -3.24 28.12
N THR A 816 -11.35 -3.06 29.24
CA THR A 816 -11.91 -2.51 30.49
C THR A 816 -12.19 -1.00 30.39
N ALA A 817 -13.36 -0.57 30.89
CA ALA A 817 -13.71 0.84 30.98
C ALA A 817 -12.92 1.60 32.07
N ALA A 818 -12.40 0.91 33.08
CA ALA A 818 -11.74 1.48 34.26
C ALA A 818 -10.78 2.67 33.96
N PRO A 819 -9.73 2.55 33.13
CA PRO A 819 -8.80 3.65 32.86
C PRO A 819 -9.43 4.85 32.14
N ILE A 820 -10.56 4.64 31.44
CA ILE A 820 -11.32 5.71 30.77
C ILE A 820 -12.19 6.46 31.77
N VAL A 821 -12.99 5.75 32.58
CA VAL A 821 -13.88 6.38 33.57
C VAL A 821 -13.11 7.04 34.71
N GLU A 822 -11.93 6.50 35.07
CA GLU A 822 -10.96 7.10 35.98
C GLU A 822 -10.16 8.27 35.35
N LYS A 823 -10.31 8.50 34.04
CA LYS A 823 -9.64 9.56 33.26
C LYS A 823 -8.10 9.47 33.28
N LYS A 824 -7.58 8.25 33.41
CA LYS A 824 -6.15 7.91 33.35
C LYS A 824 -5.62 7.79 31.92
N VAL A 825 -6.47 7.29 31.01
CA VAL A 825 -6.13 7.01 29.61
C VAL A 825 -7.19 7.59 28.69
N ALA A 826 -6.75 8.09 27.53
CA ALA A 826 -7.56 8.49 26.39
C ALA A 826 -6.71 8.30 25.12
N PHE A 827 -7.33 8.24 23.94
CA PHE A 827 -6.54 8.26 22.70
C PHE A 827 -5.85 9.61 22.54
N ARG A 828 -4.65 9.59 21.96
CA ARG A 828 -3.84 10.79 21.75
C ARG A 828 -2.85 10.60 20.60
N GLY A 829 -2.36 11.71 20.07
CA GLY A 829 -1.14 11.72 19.27
C GLY A 829 0.12 11.51 20.12
N PRO A 830 1.29 11.34 19.46
CA PRO A 830 2.58 11.28 20.13
C PRO A 830 2.96 12.63 20.75
N ARG A 831 3.68 12.57 21.87
CA ARG A 831 4.32 13.71 22.53
C ARG A 831 5.66 14.03 21.86
N GLU A 832 6.24 15.18 22.16
CA GLU A 832 7.60 15.52 21.69
C GLU A 832 8.61 14.52 22.28
N GLY A 833 9.37 13.84 21.41
CA GLY A 833 10.31 12.78 21.80
C GLY A 833 9.68 11.39 22.02
N GLU A 834 8.42 11.18 21.60
CA GLU A 834 7.74 9.87 21.63
C GLU A 834 7.65 9.26 20.23
N CYS A 835 7.47 7.94 20.15
CA CYS A 835 7.29 7.23 18.87
C CYS A 835 6.12 7.78 18.05
N GLY A 836 6.39 8.15 16.80
CA GLY A 836 5.40 8.58 15.81
C GLY A 836 4.55 7.45 15.24
N GLN A 837 3.90 6.67 16.11
CA GLN A 837 3.09 5.50 15.75
C GLN A 837 1.61 5.67 16.15
N GLY A 838 0.77 4.76 15.65
CA GLY A 838 -0.68 4.89 15.68
C GLY A 838 -1.26 5.04 17.09
N GLU A 839 -2.36 5.79 17.20
CA GLU A 839 -3.01 6.09 18.47
C GLU A 839 -3.37 4.86 19.33
N PRO A 840 -3.65 3.64 18.78
CA PRO A 840 -3.93 2.49 19.63
C PRO A 840 -2.67 1.89 20.27
N GLN A 841 -1.48 2.07 19.69
CA GLN A 841 -0.23 1.66 20.35
C GLN A 841 0.06 2.59 21.53
N LEU A 842 -0.13 3.90 21.35
CA LEU A 842 -0.03 4.89 22.42
C LEU A 842 -1.07 4.65 23.52
N PHE A 843 -2.28 4.22 23.14
CA PHE A 843 -3.31 3.76 24.08
C PHE A 843 -2.87 2.53 24.88
N CYS A 844 -2.37 1.47 24.24
CA CYS A 844 -1.84 0.28 24.92
C CYS A 844 -0.67 0.63 25.88
N LYS A 845 0.24 1.50 25.44
CA LYS A 845 1.34 2.01 26.25
C LYS A 845 0.85 2.78 27.49
N ASP A 846 -0.17 3.62 27.34
CA ASP A 846 -0.80 4.34 28.45
C ASP A 846 -1.60 3.40 29.38
N LEU A 847 -2.19 2.30 28.87
CA LEU A 847 -2.76 1.22 29.68
C LEU A 847 -1.69 0.57 30.57
N TRP A 848 -0.57 0.10 29.98
CA TRP A 848 0.57 -0.47 30.70
C TRP A 848 1.09 0.45 31.80
N PHE A 849 1.28 1.74 31.49
CA PHE A 849 1.75 2.72 32.47
C PHE A 849 0.79 2.93 33.66
N ASN A 850 -0.50 2.71 33.45
CA ASN A 850 -1.53 2.81 34.49
C ASN A 850 -1.86 1.45 35.17
N GLY A 851 -1.11 0.38 34.85
CA GLY A 851 -1.24 -0.94 35.46
C GLY A 851 -2.17 -1.93 34.74
N TYR A 852 -2.70 -1.58 33.56
CA TYR A 852 -3.64 -2.39 32.77
C TYR A 852 -2.92 -3.18 31.66
N GLY A 853 -1.88 -3.92 32.04
CA GLY A 853 -0.95 -4.60 31.11
C GLY A 853 -1.43 -5.95 30.55
N ARG A 854 -2.60 -6.46 30.95
CA ARG A 854 -3.11 -7.77 30.52
C ARG A 854 -3.81 -7.66 29.16
N ILE A 855 -2.99 -7.39 28.15
CA ILE A 855 -3.40 -7.18 26.75
C ILE A 855 -3.13 -8.49 25.98
N ALA A 856 -4.17 -9.07 25.38
CA ALA A 856 -4.06 -10.33 24.63
C ALA A 856 -4.60 -10.24 23.19
N VAL A 857 -4.05 -11.04 22.29
CA VAL A 857 -4.60 -11.26 20.94
C VAL A 857 -5.32 -12.60 20.93
N VAL A 858 -6.43 -12.68 20.19
CA VAL A 858 -7.31 -13.86 20.08
C VAL A 858 -7.30 -14.36 18.62
N PRO A 859 -6.42 -15.32 18.25
CA PRO A 859 -6.22 -15.69 16.84
C PRO A 859 -7.42 -16.36 16.17
N ALA A 860 -8.29 -16.99 16.95
CA ALA A 860 -9.56 -17.56 16.47
C ALA A 860 -10.44 -16.51 15.77
N VAL A 861 -10.35 -15.23 16.18
CA VAL A 861 -11.12 -14.12 15.61
C VAL A 861 -10.34 -13.45 14.49
N SER A 862 -10.63 -13.82 13.24
CA SER A 862 -10.03 -13.23 12.02
C SER A 862 -11.05 -12.39 11.22
N LEU A 863 -10.65 -11.18 10.83
CA LEU A 863 -11.49 -10.11 10.26
C LEU A 863 -10.94 -9.55 8.93
N GLY A 864 -11.80 -8.88 8.15
CA GLY A 864 -11.40 -8.19 6.91
C GLY A 864 -12.28 -6.97 6.57
N TYR A 865 -11.71 -6.02 5.82
CA TYR A 865 -12.28 -4.68 5.58
C TYR A 865 -13.32 -4.58 4.44
N SER A 866 -13.94 -5.69 4.04
CA SER A 866 -15.12 -5.72 3.16
C SER A 866 -15.79 -7.08 3.28
N ASP A 867 -17.05 -7.25 2.86
CA ASP A 867 -17.70 -8.57 2.88
C ASP A 867 -16.98 -9.60 1.99
N ALA A 868 -16.41 -9.17 0.86
CA ALA A 868 -15.64 -10.05 -0.03
C ALA A 868 -14.32 -10.48 0.63
N THR A 869 -13.58 -9.51 1.17
CA THR A 869 -12.33 -9.74 1.92
C THR A 869 -12.57 -10.59 3.16
N GLY A 870 -13.59 -10.26 3.94
CA GLY A 870 -14.02 -11.00 5.12
C GLY A 870 -14.36 -12.44 4.78
N LYS A 871 -15.15 -12.68 3.71
CA LYS A 871 -15.45 -14.05 3.25
C LYS A 871 -14.18 -14.81 2.86
N GLN A 872 -13.29 -14.22 2.05
CA GLN A 872 -12.01 -14.85 1.68
C GLN A 872 -11.16 -15.18 2.92
N ILE A 873 -11.20 -14.32 3.95
CA ILE A 873 -10.51 -14.54 5.22
C ILE A 873 -11.17 -15.64 6.06
N LYS A 874 -12.50 -15.71 6.16
CA LYS A 874 -13.18 -16.84 6.81
C LYS A 874 -13.00 -18.16 6.05
N ASP A 875 -12.87 -18.13 4.72
CA ASP A 875 -12.53 -19.29 3.90
C ASP A 875 -11.09 -19.80 4.16
N ALA A 876 -10.14 -18.89 4.45
CA ALA A 876 -8.70 -19.20 4.58
C ALA A 876 -8.18 -19.33 6.03
N LYS A 877 -8.80 -18.62 6.99
CA LYS A 877 -8.46 -18.58 8.42
C LYS A 877 -9.58 -19.15 9.30
N GLY A 878 -10.67 -19.64 8.72
CA GLY A 878 -11.80 -20.23 9.44
C GLY A 878 -12.76 -19.22 10.08
N TYR A 879 -13.86 -19.76 10.60
CA TYR A 879 -14.82 -19.07 11.47
C TYR A 879 -14.49 -19.31 12.94
N THR A 880 -14.89 -18.40 13.84
CA THR A 880 -14.47 -18.47 15.25
C THR A 880 -14.95 -19.76 15.91
N SER A 881 -16.18 -20.19 15.64
CA SER A 881 -16.76 -21.48 16.08
C SER A 881 -16.10 -22.74 15.51
N GLN A 882 -15.11 -22.63 14.61
CA GLN A 882 -14.33 -23.77 14.11
C GLN A 882 -13.06 -24.02 14.96
N TRP A 883 -12.60 -22.99 15.67
CA TRP A 883 -11.39 -23.04 16.51
C TRP A 883 -11.72 -23.18 18.00
N VAL A 884 -12.77 -22.51 18.47
CA VAL A 884 -13.14 -22.54 19.89
C VAL A 884 -13.91 -23.82 20.23
N GLY A 885 -13.41 -24.56 21.22
CA GLY A 885 -14.03 -25.81 21.67
C GLY A 885 -15.30 -25.60 22.49
N GLN A 886 -15.88 -26.71 22.97
CA GLN A 886 -16.84 -26.63 24.08
C GLN A 886 -16.09 -26.30 25.38
N ASP A 887 -16.78 -25.64 26.32
CA ASP A 887 -16.18 -25.09 27.54
C ASP A 887 -15.33 -26.12 28.30
N GLY A 888 -14.08 -25.76 28.61
CA GLY A 888 -13.13 -26.60 29.31
C GLY A 888 -12.41 -27.67 28.47
N GLN A 889 -12.60 -27.72 27.15
CA GLN A 889 -11.87 -28.64 26.26
C GLN A 889 -10.58 -28.04 25.67
N VAL A 890 -10.46 -26.70 25.65
CA VAL A 890 -9.24 -25.98 25.27
C VAL A 890 -8.77 -25.19 26.49
N ASP A 891 -7.49 -25.30 26.81
CA ASP A 891 -6.83 -24.43 27.78
C ASP A 891 -6.51 -23.09 27.10
N ASP A 892 -7.34 -22.07 27.31
CA ASP A 892 -7.10 -20.74 26.74
C ASP A 892 -6.16 -19.87 27.61
N THR A 893 -5.70 -20.38 28.77
CA THR A 893 -5.05 -19.56 29.81
C THR A 893 -3.71 -18.93 29.37
N ILE A 894 -3.42 -17.77 29.95
CA ILE A 894 -2.18 -17.00 29.77
C ILE A 894 -1.49 -16.89 31.13
N GLU A 895 -0.20 -17.22 31.19
CA GLU A 895 0.65 -16.86 32.34
C GLU A 895 1.10 -15.41 32.15
N TRP A 896 0.38 -14.48 32.80
CA TRP A 896 0.54 -13.05 32.57
C TRP A 896 1.92 -12.53 33.03
N GLN A 897 2.69 -12.00 32.08
CA GLN A 897 3.90 -11.21 32.39
C GLN A 897 3.46 -9.83 32.87
N HIS A 898 3.78 -9.50 34.13
CA HIS A 898 3.33 -8.26 34.77
C HIS A 898 4.18 -7.02 34.43
N GLU A 899 5.42 -7.22 33.97
CA GLU A 899 6.30 -6.14 33.51
C GLU A 899 6.28 -6.06 31.98
N PRO A 900 6.14 -4.87 31.37
CA PRO A 900 6.26 -4.68 29.93
C PRO A 900 7.71 -4.85 29.44
N PRO A 901 7.93 -5.04 28.12
CA PRO A 901 9.27 -5.15 27.55
C PRO A 901 10.07 -3.87 27.82
N GLU A 902 11.33 -3.97 28.29
CA GLU A 902 12.16 -2.80 28.63
C GLU A 902 12.21 -1.78 27.48
N ARG A 903 12.30 -2.30 26.25
CA ARG A 903 12.31 -1.52 25.02
C ARG A 903 11.29 -2.07 24.03
N ILE A 904 10.71 -1.18 23.25
CA ILE A 904 9.83 -1.49 22.11
C ILE A 904 10.43 -0.93 20.83
N LYS A 905 10.04 -1.54 19.72
CA LYS A 905 10.47 -1.16 18.37
C LYS A 905 9.57 -0.05 17.83
N CYS A 906 10.14 1.14 17.69
CA CYS A 906 9.53 2.29 17.03
C CYS A 906 9.84 2.25 15.53
N MET A 907 8.81 2.45 14.71
CA MET A 907 8.88 2.44 13.24
C MET A 907 7.99 3.56 12.68
N PRO A 908 8.43 4.84 12.67
CA PRO A 908 7.69 5.95 12.05
C PRO A 908 7.78 5.95 10.51
N ALA A 909 8.69 5.16 9.94
CA ALA A 909 8.75 4.77 8.53
C ALA A 909 9.12 3.26 8.46
N TRP A 910 8.91 2.57 7.33
CA TRP A 910 9.29 1.15 7.22
C TRP A 910 10.82 0.98 7.21
N GLU A 911 11.50 2.01 6.72
CA GLU A 911 12.94 2.14 6.51
C GLU A 911 13.63 2.79 7.72
N ASN A 912 12.86 3.43 8.62
CA ASN A 912 13.35 4.03 9.86
C ASN A 912 12.79 3.25 11.05
N GLN A 913 13.55 2.25 11.50
CA GLN A 913 13.20 1.40 12.64
C GLN A 913 14.27 1.54 13.73
N HIS A 914 13.86 1.73 14.98
CA HIS A 914 14.77 1.88 16.11
C HIS A 914 14.12 1.43 17.43
N TRP A 915 14.95 0.98 18.38
CA TRP A 915 14.50 0.51 19.70
C TRP A 915 14.59 1.62 20.74
N GLN A 916 13.54 1.82 21.54
CA GLN A 916 13.50 2.83 22.60
C GLN A 916 12.71 2.34 23.82
N LEU A 917 12.85 3.05 24.96
CA LEU A 917 12.19 2.66 26.21
C LEU A 917 10.67 2.75 26.07
N TRP A 918 9.96 1.71 26.50
CA TRP A 918 8.51 1.62 26.34
C TRP A 918 7.74 2.79 26.99
N ASN A 919 8.29 3.39 28.06
CA ASN A 919 7.70 4.46 28.87
C ASN A 919 8.32 5.85 28.64
N GLU A 920 8.97 6.07 27.49
CA GLU A 920 9.37 7.40 27.04
C GLU A 920 8.22 8.43 27.16
N THR A 921 8.53 9.65 27.59
CA THR A 921 7.58 10.77 27.80
C THR A 921 6.44 10.53 28.82
N LEU A 922 6.46 9.40 29.56
CA LEU A 922 5.52 9.09 30.65
C LEU A 922 6.11 9.25 32.06
N ARG A 923 7.41 9.52 32.18
CA ARG A 923 8.13 9.73 33.45
C ARG A 923 8.34 11.21 33.74
#